data_AF-A0A932VJL9-F1
#
_entry.id   AF-A0A932VJL9-F1
#
_cell.length_a   1.000
_cell.length_b   1.000
_cell.length_c   1.000
_cell.angle_alpha   90.00
_cell.angle_beta   90.00
_cell.angle_gamma   90.00
#
_symmetry.space_group_name_H-M   'P 1'
#
loop_
_entity.id
_entity.type
_entity.pdbx_description
1 polymer ?
#
loop_
_entity_poly.entity_id
_entity_poly.type
_entity_poly.pdbx_seq_one_letter_code
_entity_poly.pdbx_strand_id
1 'polypeptide(L)'
;MIGFVLFFLLLGVSIVLGDGKQPTVEVLWAVGALVFLWLSNRKSSQRTPPLAVSIVWIVIVGLWMVRAVFSDSVAYSLSSFVRLVAAYGVYGFFFQFTTAEKLKKVSSALLVLAVSATAASVFLIVLPPIPAMPLMNVLYSTYGHGHLADLLLFILPIAVFAVLEKPNLRTQTVLVSLLVGFFLTFARGAWLLFALFVFLIFLRRPLKGSKALFLPTGAALALALGILFFLRGLSSTNLGRQLPSWLSRQTQKPPIVSDARLRYWKQAIEALGERPWFGSGPGTFYLQSRRLQEAPNSYSWFAHSFPLQTLVEVGVIGAVPLLLFVIGSVWFIYKKIPRTQSHGFIYQSFLWGVVLVLAQSLFDFNLDYLYLWLLLWATLGGLSGSVCKKENGGPLFWEIRPVFVGFLLLYYGSWVASRLLFATGDLRRAFLVAPHQRETALAFLSEQKTNRNALSPTEKNLITYFYQKDPDVLLASAPLVNTPLAIDRYTASFSLDPKPADALQQRRSYLEFLMQQNKPEKIALELRVLARATLPLPFAEQITNIPLYDPSLASSYRGDIVGLLFSTPKKQRAFSKVFYSLGLEAMNKNPAITKQLWKLALDISPQWSYFHIELASLEAYVFQKDAASSRVLHDCMRHLFPRDHCRRYLQSPLPRPGFFKKDILLIV
;
A
#
# COMPACT_ATOMS: atom_id res chain seq x y z
N MET A 1 27.87 18.44 19.18
CA MET A 1 28.25 17.02 19.09
C MET A 1 27.06 16.12 19.40
N ILE A 2 26.38 16.33 20.53
CA ILE A 2 25.19 15.58 20.97
C ILE A 2 24.17 15.30 19.84
N GLY A 3 23.71 16.32 19.11
CA GLY A 3 22.72 16.11 18.04
C GLY A 3 23.21 15.22 16.89
N PHE A 4 24.50 15.26 16.52
CA PHE A 4 25.03 14.35 15.50
C PHE A 4 25.06 12.89 16.01
N VAL A 5 25.48 12.68 17.26
CA VAL A 5 25.49 11.35 17.89
C VAL A 5 24.07 10.79 17.96
N LEU A 6 23.11 11.59 18.43
CA LEU A 6 21.70 11.20 18.47
C LEU A 6 21.17 10.81 17.08
N PHE A 7 21.46 11.61 16.04
CA PHE A 7 21.05 11.30 14.68
C PHE A 7 21.55 9.92 14.21
N PHE A 8 22.82 9.60 14.45
CA PHE A 8 23.39 8.32 14.05
C PHE A 8 22.89 7.14 14.88
N LEU A 9 22.60 7.36 16.17
CA LEU A 9 21.94 6.35 17.01
C LEU A 9 20.53 6.04 16.47
N LEU A 10 19.73 7.06 16.18
CA LEU A 10 18.39 6.90 15.60
C LEU A 10 18.44 6.20 14.24
N LEU A 11 19.40 6.59 13.39
CA LEU A 11 19.64 5.96 12.09
C LEU A 11 19.97 4.47 12.24
N GLY A 12 20.87 4.11 13.17
CA GLY A 12 21.24 2.73 13.45
C GLY A 12 20.08 1.88 13.99
N VAL A 13 19.30 2.42 14.93
CA VAL A 13 18.11 1.73 15.48
C VAL A 13 17.06 1.51 14.39
N SER A 14 16.86 2.48 13.49
CA SER A 14 15.86 2.39 12.41
C SER A 14 16.18 1.28 11.40
N ILE A 15 17.47 1.03 11.14
CA ILE A 15 17.91 -0.07 10.26
C ILE A 15 17.45 -1.43 10.81
N VAL A 16 17.45 -1.60 12.13
CA VAL A 16 17.05 -2.86 12.79
C VAL A 16 15.53 -2.99 12.87
N LEU A 17 14.84 -1.92 13.27
CA LEU A 17 13.39 -1.95 13.44
C LEU A 17 12.63 -2.05 12.10
N GLY A 18 13.19 -1.55 11.00
CA GLY A 18 12.46 -1.50 9.72
C GLY A 18 11.43 -0.37 9.71
N ASP A 19 11.15 0.19 8.54
CA ASP A 19 10.64 1.58 8.50
C ASP A 19 9.69 1.86 7.33
N GLY A 20 9.01 0.82 6.84
CA GLY A 20 7.88 0.95 5.91
C GLY A 20 6.58 1.35 6.62
N LYS A 21 6.53 2.53 7.27
CA LYS A 21 5.38 3.05 8.05
C LYS A 21 5.14 2.38 9.41
N GLN A 22 6.22 2.07 10.14
CA GLN A 22 6.10 1.59 11.51
C GLN A 22 5.97 2.76 12.50
N PRO A 23 4.89 2.82 13.30
CA PRO A 23 4.70 3.92 14.24
C PRO A 23 5.82 4.07 15.28
N THR A 24 6.46 2.97 15.68
CA THR A 24 7.57 2.97 16.64
C THR A 24 8.77 3.77 16.15
N VAL A 25 9.16 3.58 14.89
CA VAL A 25 10.27 4.33 14.27
C VAL A 25 9.90 5.81 14.10
N GLU A 26 8.65 6.09 13.73
CA GLU A 26 8.13 7.46 13.64
C GLU A 26 8.22 8.20 14.99
N VAL A 27 7.77 7.57 16.09
CA VAL A 27 7.86 8.13 17.46
C VAL A 27 9.29 8.41 17.85
N LEU A 28 10.22 7.47 17.62
CA LEU A 28 11.63 7.64 17.94
C LEU A 28 12.24 8.85 17.19
N TRP A 29 11.96 8.95 15.90
CA TRP A 29 12.46 10.07 15.09
C TRP A 29 11.82 11.39 15.44
N ALA A 30 10.58 11.41 15.91
CA ALA A 30 9.95 12.64 16.36
C ALA A 30 10.54 13.17 17.65
N VAL A 31 10.85 12.29 18.61
CA VAL A 31 11.65 12.68 19.79
C VAL A 31 13.00 13.24 19.32
N GLY A 32 13.64 12.59 18.35
CA GLY A 32 14.84 13.12 17.69
C GLY A 32 14.65 14.52 17.09
N ALA A 33 13.58 14.72 16.32
CA ALA A 33 13.24 16.00 15.68
C ALA A 33 13.00 17.10 16.71
N LEU A 34 12.29 16.82 17.80
CA LEU A 34 12.09 17.73 18.93
C LEU A 34 13.44 18.13 19.54
N VAL A 35 14.34 17.17 19.76
CA VAL A 35 15.69 17.46 20.26
C VAL A 35 16.50 18.30 19.25
N PHE A 36 16.40 18.03 17.94
CA PHE A 36 17.07 18.84 16.91
C PHE A 36 16.56 20.27 16.88
N LEU A 37 15.25 20.48 16.98
CA LEU A 37 14.63 21.80 17.07
C LEU A 37 15.06 22.53 18.33
N TRP A 38 15.10 21.84 19.48
CA TRP A 38 15.54 22.40 20.76
C TRP A 38 17.03 22.76 20.74
N LEU A 39 17.91 21.89 20.24
CA LEU A 39 19.35 22.16 20.12
C LEU A 39 19.62 23.35 19.19
N SER A 40 18.79 23.53 18.16
CA SER A 40 18.88 24.66 17.24
C SER A 40 18.50 26.01 17.90
N ASN A 41 17.98 26.01 19.13
CA ASN A 41 17.61 27.22 19.86
C ASN A 41 18.77 27.88 20.66
N ARG A 42 19.90 27.18 20.89
CA ARG A 42 20.99 27.73 21.72
C ARG A 42 21.87 28.72 20.94
N LYS A 43 21.90 30.00 21.35
CA LYS A 43 22.54 31.16 20.68
C LYS A 43 24.08 31.17 20.77
N SER A 44 24.74 31.53 19.66
CA SER A 44 25.99 32.33 19.59
C SER A 44 26.55 32.43 18.16
N SER A 45 26.42 31.40 17.31
CA SER A 45 26.95 31.45 15.93
C SER A 45 26.14 30.54 15.00
N GLN A 46 24.89 30.93 14.72
CA GLN A 46 23.98 30.13 13.91
C GLN A 46 24.01 30.61 12.46
N ARG A 47 24.29 29.70 11.52
CA ARG A 47 23.97 29.92 10.11
C ARG A 47 22.47 29.69 9.94
N THR A 48 21.78 30.62 9.30
CA THR A 48 20.35 30.49 9.01
C THR A 48 20.15 30.23 7.51
N PRO A 49 19.16 29.40 7.12
CA PRO A 49 18.82 29.23 5.71
C PRO A 49 18.51 30.59 5.05
N PRO A 50 18.89 30.80 3.79
CA PRO A 50 18.51 32.02 3.06
C PRO A 50 16.99 32.21 3.07
N LEU A 51 16.53 33.46 2.98
CA LEU A 51 15.09 33.78 3.01
C LEU A 51 14.31 32.99 1.95
N ALA A 52 14.83 32.89 0.73
CA ALA A 52 14.20 32.13 -0.35
C ALA A 52 13.98 30.65 0.01
N VAL A 53 14.98 30.00 0.62
CA VAL A 53 14.87 28.60 1.09
C VAL A 53 13.81 28.49 2.19
N SER A 54 13.77 29.47 3.09
CA SER A 54 12.79 29.53 4.17
C SER A 54 11.37 29.66 3.66
N ILE A 55 11.14 30.55 2.68
CA ILE A 55 9.84 30.73 2.02
C ILE A 55 9.41 29.43 1.32
N VAL A 56 10.31 28.77 0.60
CA VAL A 56 10.00 27.49 -0.08
C VAL A 56 9.56 26.42 0.92
N TRP A 57 10.24 26.29 2.07
CA TRP A 57 9.80 25.38 3.13
C TRP A 57 8.42 25.73 3.69
N ILE A 58 8.16 27.01 3.97
CA ILE A 58 6.85 27.48 4.46
C ILE A 58 5.75 27.13 3.44
N VAL A 59 6.00 27.35 2.16
CA VAL A 59 5.07 27.01 1.08
C VAL A 59 4.83 25.50 1.02
N ILE A 60 5.88 24.68 1.01
CA ILE A 60 5.74 23.21 0.96
C ILE A 60 4.94 22.70 2.16
N VAL A 61 5.31 23.13 3.37
CA VAL A 61 4.63 22.69 4.61
C VAL A 61 3.18 23.20 4.64
N GLY A 62 2.93 24.46 4.29
CA GLY A 62 1.59 25.04 4.24
C GLY A 62 0.69 24.30 3.25
N LEU A 63 1.18 24.02 2.04
CA LEU A 63 0.45 23.25 1.04
C LEU A 63 0.15 21.83 1.53
N TRP A 64 1.14 21.13 2.10
CA TRP A 64 0.93 19.78 2.64
C TRP A 64 -0.03 19.75 3.82
N MET A 65 0.00 20.75 4.70
CA MET A 65 -0.95 20.88 5.82
C MET A 65 -2.38 21.04 5.30
N VAL A 66 -2.60 21.96 4.35
CA VAL A 66 -3.92 22.16 3.73
C VAL A 66 -4.37 20.87 3.05
N ARG A 67 -3.50 20.20 2.28
CA ARG A 67 -3.85 18.94 1.62
C ARG A 67 -4.10 17.79 2.60
N ALA A 68 -3.46 17.78 3.76
CA ALA A 68 -3.72 16.78 4.78
C ALA A 68 -5.12 16.89 5.38
N VAL A 69 -5.61 18.12 5.60
CA VAL A 69 -6.96 18.37 6.14
C VAL A 69 -8.07 18.00 5.14
N PHE A 70 -7.85 18.21 3.85
CA PHE A 70 -8.80 17.91 2.77
C PHE A 70 -8.45 16.64 1.98
N SER A 71 -7.89 15.65 2.68
CA SER A 71 -7.46 14.37 2.11
C SER A 71 -8.59 13.35 2.08
N ASP A 72 -8.42 12.27 1.30
CA ASP A 72 -9.30 11.11 1.33
C ASP A 72 -9.28 10.38 2.68
N SER A 73 -8.21 10.55 3.46
CA SER A 73 -8.12 10.12 4.86
C SER A 73 -7.12 10.98 5.62
N VAL A 74 -7.64 11.81 6.52
CA VAL A 74 -6.84 12.69 7.37
C VAL A 74 -5.87 11.88 8.24
N ALA A 75 -6.26 10.66 8.64
CA ALA A 75 -5.40 9.76 9.41
C ALA A 75 -4.07 9.45 8.71
N TYR A 76 -4.12 9.00 7.44
CA TYR A 76 -2.91 8.73 6.66
C TYR A 76 -2.11 9.99 6.37
N SER A 77 -2.79 11.09 6.04
CA SER A 77 -2.12 12.34 5.73
C SER A 77 -1.43 12.98 6.92
N LEU A 78 -1.92 12.75 8.14
CA LEU A 78 -1.28 13.26 9.35
C LEU A 78 0.10 12.61 9.58
N SER A 79 0.21 11.29 9.42
CA SER A 79 1.52 10.61 9.51
C SER A 79 2.49 11.12 8.44
N SER A 80 2.06 11.24 7.18
CA SER A 80 2.90 11.81 6.11
C SER A 80 3.32 13.25 6.37
N PHE A 81 2.43 14.08 6.92
CA PHE A 81 2.74 15.46 7.28
C PHE A 81 3.76 15.54 8.42
N VAL A 82 3.65 14.67 9.43
CA VAL A 82 4.63 14.56 10.52
C VAL A 82 6.03 14.23 9.98
N ARG A 83 6.14 13.34 8.99
CA ARG A 83 7.43 13.02 8.33
C ARG A 83 8.03 14.22 7.62
N LEU A 84 7.21 15.09 7.01
CA LEU A 84 7.66 16.33 6.39
C LEU A 84 8.16 17.33 7.45
N VAL A 85 7.45 17.48 8.57
CA VAL A 85 7.86 18.35 9.69
C VAL A 85 9.19 17.87 10.30
N ALA A 86 9.37 16.55 10.44
CA ALA A 86 10.64 15.98 10.89
C ALA A 86 11.79 16.28 9.91
N ALA A 87 11.54 16.14 8.61
CA ALA A 87 12.50 16.51 7.56
C ALA A 87 12.91 17.98 7.62
N TYR A 88 11.95 18.88 7.79
CA TYR A 88 12.21 20.31 7.97
C TYR A 88 13.13 20.56 9.18
N GLY A 89 12.87 19.92 10.33
CA GLY A 89 13.68 20.07 11.54
C GLY A 89 15.10 19.54 11.38
N VAL A 90 15.25 18.36 10.76
CA VAL A 90 16.54 17.74 10.45
C VAL A 90 17.33 18.59 9.44
N TYR A 91 16.69 19.06 8.36
CA TYR A 91 17.31 19.94 7.37
C TYR A 91 17.85 21.21 8.04
N GLY A 92 17.03 21.89 8.86
CA GLY A 92 17.41 23.09 9.58
C GLY A 92 18.60 22.89 10.52
N PHE A 93 18.58 21.81 11.31
CA PHE A 93 19.66 21.46 12.23
C PHE A 93 20.99 21.22 11.48
N PHE A 94 20.96 20.39 10.44
CA PHE A 94 22.18 20.11 9.67
C PHE A 94 22.66 21.34 8.88
N PHE A 95 21.76 22.17 8.36
CA PHE A 95 22.12 23.45 7.74
C PHE A 95 22.90 24.35 8.70
N GLN A 96 22.38 24.49 9.92
CA GLN A 96 22.95 25.41 10.91
C GLN A 96 24.31 24.95 11.42
N PHE A 97 24.48 23.65 11.68
CA PHE A 97 25.60 23.14 12.45
C PHE A 97 26.68 22.43 11.65
N THR A 98 26.48 22.15 10.36
CA THR A 98 27.44 21.38 9.56
C THR A 98 28.54 22.28 8.98
N THR A 99 29.79 21.90 9.25
CA THR A 99 31.01 22.48 8.66
C THR A 99 31.73 21.44 7.81
N ALA A 100 32.71 21.84 7.00
CA ALA A 100 33.52 20.92 6.19
C ALA A 100 34.18 19.82 7.05
N GLU A 101 34.72 20.18 8.22
CA GLU A 101 35.32 19.22 9.16
C GLU A 101 34.27 18.26 9.73
N LYS A 102 33.07 18.75 10.06
CA LYS A 102 31.97 17.92 10.55
C LYS A 102 31.46 16.98 9.46
N LEU A 103 31.42 17.39 8.19
CA LEU A 103 31.10 16.48 7.08
C LEU A 103 32.05 15.27 7.05
N LYS A 104 33.34 15.46 7.35
CA LYS A 104 34.32 14.35 7.44
C LYS A 104 34.04 13.39 8.59
N LYS A 105 33.53 13.90 9.72
CA LYS A 105 33.09 13.05 10.83
C LYS A 105 31.79 12.31 10.49
N VAL A 106 30.85 12.99 9.84
CA VAL A 106 29.59 12.41 9.32
C VAL A 106 29.88 11.29 8.32
N SER A 107 30.80 11.50 7.38
CA SER A 107 31.18 10.47 6.39
C SER A 107 31.79 9.25 7.05
N SER A 108 32.67 9.46 8.04
CA SER A 108 33.28 8.35 8.81
C SER A 108 32.23 7.57 9.60
N ALA A 109 31.27 8.25 10.24
CA ALA A 109 30.19 7.61 10.97
C ALA A 109 29.26 6.81 10.04
N LEU A 110 28.94 7.33 8.86
CA LEU A 110 28.16 6.61 7.84
C LEU A 110 28.88 5.35 7.36
N LEU A 111 30.19 5.41 7.09
CA LEU A 111 30.96 4.23 6.68
C LEU A 111 30.97 3.15 7.76
N VAL A 112 31.18 3.52 9.03
CA VAL A 112 31.11 2.57 10.15
C VAL A 112 29.72 1.94 10.24
N LEU A 113 28.66 2.76 10.19
CA LEU A 113 27.28 2.27 10.21
C LEU A 113 27.00 1.29 9.07
N ALA A 114 27.45 1.61 7.85
CA ALA A 114 27.23 0.78 6.66
C ALA A 114 27.97 -0.55 6.73
N VAL A 115 29.21 -0.56 7.24
CA VAL A 115 29.98 -1.79 7.46
C VAL A 115 29.31 -2.65 8.53
N SER A 116 28.87 -2.05 9.64
CA SER A 116 28.14 -2.78 10.69
C SER A 116 26.81 -3.35 10.19
N ALA A 117 26.03 -2.57 9.44
CA ALA A 117 24.77 -3.02 8.86
C ALA A 117 24.99 -4.12 7.82
N THR A 118 26.08 -4.05 7.03
CA THR A 118 26.48 -5.10 6.10
C THR A 118 26.84 -6.39 6.83
N ALA A 119 27.66 -6.31 7.88
CA ALA A 119 28.02 -7.48 8.68
C ALA A 119 26.79 -8.13 9.32
N ALA A 120 25.88 -7.32 9.88
CA ALA A 120 24.61 -7.79 10.44
C ALA A 120 23.72 -8.43 9.37
N SER A 121 23.62 -7.83 8.18
CA SER A 121 22.88 -8.38 7.04
C SER A 121 23.41 -9.74 6.61
N VAL A 122 24.73 -9.88 6.43
CA VAL A 122 25.39 -11.15 6.08
C VAL A 122 25.11 -12.21 7.12
N PHE A 123 25.23 -11.86 8.41
CA PHE A 123 24.93 -12.77 9.51
C PHE A 123 23.46 -13.24 9.49
N LEU A 124 22.52 -12.33 9.26
CA LEU A 124 21.08 -12.63 9.22
C LEU A 124 20.64 -13.38 7.95
N ILE A 125 21.39 -13.31 6.86
CA ILE A 125 21.15 -14.12 5.66
C ILE A 125 21.48 -15.60 5.92
N VAL A 126 22.51 -15.86 6.72
CA VAL A 126 22.97 -17.22 7.04
C VAL A 126 22.11 -17.88 8.13
N LEU A 127 21.64 -17.09 9.09
CA LEU A 127 20.82 -17.58 10.20
C LEU A 127 19.33 -17.64 9.87
N PRO A 128 18.54 -18.48 10.57
CA PRO A 128 17.10 -18.42 10.47
C PRO A 128 16.57 -17.02 10.85
N PRO A 129 15.52 -16.53 10.17
CA PRO A 129 14.95 -15.22 10.46
C PRO A 129 14.45 -15.16 11.91
N ILE A 130 14.76 -14.05 12.60
CA ILE A 130 14.29 -13.81 13.97
C ILE A 130 12.80 -13.46 13.91
N PRO A 131 11.89 -14.22 14.57
CA PRO A 131 10.45 -14.00 14.49
C PRO A 131 9.99 -12.59 14.91
N ALA A 132 10.75 -11.93 15.77
CA ALA A 132 10.45 -10.59 16.26
C ALA A 132 10.83 -9.46 15.29
N MET A 133 11.59 -9.75 14.22
CA MET A 133 11.97 -8.71 13.26
C MET A 133 10.82 -8.37 12.31
N PRO A 134 10.52 -7.09 12.07
CA PRO A 134 9.44 -6.72 11.18
C PRO A 134 9.68 -7.15 9.73
N LEU A 135 8.58 -7.39 9.01
CA LEU A 135 8.61 -7.82 7.60
C LEU A 135 9.34 -6.82 6.69
N MET A 136 9.26 -5.52 6.98
CA MET A 136 9.91 -4.45 6.20
C MET A 136 11.20 -3.95 6.86
N ASN A 137 12.03 -4.88 7.34
CA ASN A 137 13.35 -4.56 7.89
C ASN A 137 14.35 -4.21 6.77
N VAL A 138 15.42 -3.49 7.14
CA VAL A 138 16.45 -3.06 6.19
C VAL A 138 17.51 -4.15 5.98
N LEU A 139 17.75 -4.98 6.99
CA LEU A 139 18.92 -5.86 7.08
C LEU A 139 18.84 -7.11 6.19
N TYR A 140 17.66 -7.68 5.95
CA TYR A 140 17.53 -8.84 5.08
C TYR A 140 16.30 -8.74 4.18
N SER A 141 16.31 -9.50 3.09
CA SER A 141 15.21 -9.49 2.14
C SER A 141 14.03 -10.33 2.63
N THR A 142 12.89 -9.67 2.83
CA THR A 142 11.59 -10.35 2.97
C THR A 142 10.85 -10.44 1.64
N TYR A 143 11.02 -9.44 0.77
CA TYR A 143 10.33 -9.32 -0.52
C TYR A 143 11.30 -9.09 -1.68
N GLY A 144 11.90 -10.18 -2.18
CA GLY A 144 12.69 -10.23 -3.42
C GLY A 144 14.05 -9.52 -3.43
N HIS A 145 14.25 -8.41 -2.71
CA HIS A 145 15.56 -7.77 -2.51
C HIS A 145 15.68 -7.18 -1.09
N GLY A 146 16.90 -6.89 -0.66
CA GLY A 146 17.19 -6.27 0.63
C GLY A 146 17.24 -4.74 0.53
N HIS A 147 16.56 -4.05 1.44
CA HIS A 147 16.50 -2.58 1.45
C HIS A 147 17.79 -1.90 1.96
N LEU A 148 18.73 -2.67 2.52
CA LEU A 148 20.10 -2.20 2.75
C LEU A 148 20.75 -1.67 1.48
N ALA A 149 20.30 -2.11 0.29
CA ALA A 149 20.77 -1.60 -0.99
C ALA A 149 20.65 -0.08 -1.10
N ASP A 150 19.56 0.51 -0.61
CA ASP A 150 19.29 1.94 -0.74
C ASP A 150 20.25 2.77 0.12
N LEU A 151 20.52 2.31 1.35
CA LEU A 151 21.53 2.90 2.22
C LEU A 151 22.95 2.76 1.64
N LEU A 152 23.29 1.57 1.13
CA LEU A 152 24.60 1.33 0.53
C LEU A 152 24.79 2.13 -0.75
N LEU A 153 23.75 2.27 -1.58
CA LEU A 153 23.78 3.10 -2.79
C LEU A 153 24.08 4.58 -2.45
N PHE A 154 23.58 5.07 -1.32
CA PHE A 154 23.92 6.40 -0.81
C PHE A 154 25.39 6.51 -0.33
N ILE A 155 25.89 5.48 0.37
CA ILE A 155 27.17 5.53 1.09
C ILE A 155 28.37 5.10 0.21
N LEU A 156 28.18 4.23 -0.78
CA LEU A 156 29.24 3.74 -1.66
C LEU A 156 30.04 4.85 -2.35
N PRO A 157 29.44 5.96 -2.84
CA PRO A 157 30.21 7.11 -3.32
C PRO A 157 31.22 7.64 -2.30
N ILE A 158 30.87 7.67 -1.00
CA ILE A 158 31.79 8.08 0.08
C ILE A 158 33.00 7.15 0.15
N ALA A 159 32.79 5.84 0.09
CA ALA A 159 33.88 4.86 0.10
C ALA A 159 34.76 4.95 -1.15
N VAL A 160 34.15 5.10 -2.34
CA VAL A 160 34.87 5.26 -3.61
C VAL A 160 35.73 6.52 -3.57
N PHE A 161 35.19 7.66 -3.17
CA PHE A 161 35.95 8.90 -3.08
C PHE A 161 37.02 8.87 -1.99
N ALA A 162 36.81 8.18 -0.87
CA ALA A 162 37.85 7.99 0.15
C ALA A 162 39.05 7.19 -0.39
N VAL A 163 38.80 6.18 -1.22
CA VAL A 163 39.85 5.42 -1.92
C VAL A 163 40.55 6.28 -2.98
N LEU A 164 39.80 7.10 -3.74
CA LEU A 164 40.37 8.01 -4.74
C LEU A 164 41.23 9.13 -4.13
N GLU A 165 40.86 9.63 -2.95
CA GLU A 165 41.60 10.68 -2.25
C GLU A 165 42.89 10.13 -1.62
N LYS A 166 42.81 8.98 -0.92
CA LYS A 166 43.96 8.35 -0.25
C LYS A 166 43.82 6.83 -0.27
N PRO A 167 44.30 6.14 -1.32
CA PRO A 167 44.22 4.69 -1.39
C PRO A 167 45.12 4.06 -0.33
N ASN A 168 44.53 3.23 0.53
CA ASN A 168 45.26 2.41 1.51
C ASN A 168 44.43 1.16 1.83
N LEU A 169 45.05 0.19 2.51
CA LEU A 169 44.40 -1.10 2.84
C LEU A 169 43.06 -0.88 3.57
N ARG A 170 42.99 0.07 4.51
CA ARG A 170 41.76 0.34 5.27
C ARG A 170 40.63 0.84 4.37
N THR A 171 40.87 1.83 3.52
CA THR A 171 39.83 2.39 2.62
C THR A 171 39.38 1.36 1.58
N GLN A 172 40.31 0.53 1.10
CA GLN A 172 40.02 -0.58 0.19
C GLN A 172 39.18 -1.66 0.87
N THR A 173 39.55 -2.11 2.07
CA THR A 173 38.79 -3.11 2.84
C THR A 173 37.37 -2.64 3.12
N VAL A 174 37.18 -1.37 3.49
CA VAL A 174 35.85 -0.79 3.68
C VAL A 174 35.05 -0.84 2.37
N LEU A 175 35.61 -0.38 1.25
CA LEU A 175 34.93 -0.42 -0.04
C LEU A 175 34.54 -1.85 -0.44
N VAL A 176 35.47 -2.81 -0.34
CA VAL A 176 35.21 -4.23 -0.66
C VAL A 176 34.10 -4.80 0.22
N SER A 177 34.15 -4.53 1.53
CA SER A 177 33.12 -4.99 2.47
C SER A 177 31.73 -4.47 2.08
N LEU A 178 31.63 -3.17 1.74
CA LEU A 178 30.37 -2.57 1.31
C LEU A 178 29.90 -3.12 -0.05
N LEU A 179 30.82 -3.39 -0.99
CA LEU A 179 30.48 -3.99 -2.28
C LEU A 179 29.95 -5.42 -2.13
N VAL A 180 30.56 -6.23 -1.23
CA VAL A 180 30.05 -7.56 -0.89
C VAL A 180 28.64 -7.47 -0.32
N GLY A 181 28.43 -6.58 0.67
CA GLY A 181 27.09 -6.33 1.22
C GLY A 181 26.08 -5.91 0.17
N PHE A 182 26.45 -4.94 -0.66
CA PHE A 182 25.61 -4.40 -1.73
C PHE A 182 25.23 -5.47 -2.76
N PHE A 183 26.17 -6.35 -3.08
CA PHE A 183 25.93 -7.49 -3.96
C PHE A 183 24.98 -8.52 -3.33
N LEU A 184 25.06 -8.74 -2.02
CA LEU A 184 24.16 -9.67 -1.32
C LEU A 184 22.75 -9.11 -1.10
N THR A 185 22.46 -7.87 -1.50
CA THR A 185 21.11 -7.29 -1.44
C THR A 185 20.18 -7.73 -2.58
N PHE A 186 20.74 -8.24 -3.70
CA PHE A 186 19.98 -8.61 -4.90
C PHE A 186 19.13 -7.47 -5.53
N ALA A 187 19.47 -6.21 -5.24
CA ALA A 187 18.80 -5.02 -5.75
C ALA A 187 19.36 -4.57 -7.12
N ARG A 188 18.89 -5.22 -8.19
CA ARG A 188 19.39 -5.04 -9.57
C ARG A 188 19.38 -3.58 -10.05
N GLY A 189 18.32 -2.82 -9.74
CA GLY A 189 18.22 -1.41 -10.10
C GLY A 189 19.35 -0.57 -9.49
N ALA A 190 19.61 -0.77 -8.20
CA ALA A 190 20.70 -0.10 -7.49
C ALA A 190 22.07 -0.47 -8.08
N TRP A 191 22.29 -1.73 -8.46
CA TRP A 191 23.54 -2.16 -9.11
C TRP A 191 23.80 -1.43 -10.42
N LEU A 192 22.78 -1.30 -11.28
CA LEU A 192 22.88 -0.59 -12.54
C LEU A 192 23.18 0.90 -12.35
N LEU A 193 22.54 1.54 -11.37
CA LEU A 193 22.81 2.95 -11.03
C LEU A 193 24.24 3.14 -10.49
N PHE A 194 24.71 2.24 -9.63
CA PHE A 194 26.08 2.30 -9.12
C PHE A 194 27.12 2.05 -10.22
N ALA A 195 26.87 1.08 -11.11
CA ALA A 195 27.67 0.83 -12.30
C ALA A 195 27.80 2.08 -13.18
N LEU A 196 26.67 2.73 -13.48
CA LEU A 196 26.64 3.98 -14.24
C LEU A 196 27.44 5.08 -13.53
N PHE A 197 27.31 5.22 -12.21
CA PHE A 197 28.11 6.17 -11.43
C PHE A 197 29.62 5.94 -11.57
N VAL A 198 30.09 4.70 -11.40
CA VAL A 198 31.51 4.35 -11.56
C VAL A 198 31.99 4.68 -12.99
N PHE A 199 31.18 4.34 -14.00
CA PHE A 199 31.47 4.64 -15.40
C PHE A 199 31.60 6.15 -15.65
N LEU A 200 30.69 6.97 -15.12
CA LEU A 200 30.73 8.43 -15.26
C LEU A 200 31.94 9.06 -14.54
N ILE A 201 32.33 8.53 -13.38
CA ILE A 201 33.56 8.95 -12.69
C ILE A 201 34.79 8.64 -13.53
N PHE A 202 34.84 7.45 -14.14
CA PHE A 202 35.94 7.05 -15.02
C PHE A 202 36.07 7.98 -16.23
N LEU A 203 34.96 8.34 -16.91
CA LEU A 203 35.00 9.24 -18.07
C LEU A 203 35.54 10.64 -17.73
N ARG A 204 35.23 11.15 -16.53
CA ARG A 204 35.66 12.50 -16.11
C ARG A 204 37.10 12.56 -15.62
N ARG A 205 37.70 11.43 -15.24
CA ARG A 205 39.06 11.35 -14.73
C ARG A 205 39.78 10.15 -15.34
N PRO A 206 40.22 10.25 -16.61
CA PRO A 206 41.10 9.24 -17.18
C PRO A 206 42.35 9.16 -16.30
N LEU A 207 42.48 8.05 -15.57
CA LEU A 207 43.54 7.85 -14.58
C LEU A 207 44.89 7.81 -15.30
N LYS A 208 45.70 8.87 -15.14
CA LYS A 208 47.12 8.86 -15.51
C LYS A 208 47.88 8.15 -14.40
N GLY A 209 48.39 6.94 -14.67
CA GLY A 209 49.19 6.15 -13.72
C GLY A 209 48.52 4.82 -13.33
N SER A 210 49.30 3.74 -13.36
CA SER A 210 48.89 2.36 -13.60
C SER A 210 48.19 1.62 -12.45
N LYS A 211 47.05 1.01 -12.81
CA LYS A 211 46.62 -0.38 -12.50
C LYS A 211 46.08 -0.76 -11.11
N ALA A 212 46.24 0.01 -10.03
CA ALA A 212 45.77 -0.45 -8.71
C ALA A 212 44.23 -0.35 -8.48
N LEU A 213 43.51 0.49 -9.25
CA LEU A 213 42.06 0.70 -9.06
C LEU A 213 41.17 0.09 -10.16
N PHE A 214 41.73 -0.25 -11.31
CA PHE A 214 40.96 -0.74 -12.45
C PHE A 214 40.51 -2.20 -12.29
N LEU A 215 41.34 -3.02 -11.64
CA LEU A 215 41.07 -4.43 -11.49
C LEU A 215 39.89 -4.72 -10.54
N PRO A 216 39.78 -4.14 -9.33
CA PRO A 216 38.65 -4.47 -8.44
C PRO A 216 37.33 -3.82 -8.89
N THR A 217 37.35 -2.62 -9.47
CA THR A 217 36.12 -1.91 -9.89
C THR A 217 35.58 -2.45 -11.22
N GLY A 218 36.47 -2.78 -12.17
CA GLY A 218 36.12 -3.52 -13.39
C GLY A 218 35.73 -4.97 -13.11
N ALA A 219 36.39 -5.65 -12.17
CA ALA A 219 36.01 -6.99 -11.73
C ALA A 219 34.67 -6.98 -10.98
N ALA A 220 34.37 -6.00 -10.15
CA ALA A 220 33.06 -5.89 -9.49
C ALA A 220 31.92 -5.67 -10.51
N LEU A 221 32.17 -4.88 -11.56
CA LEU A 221 31.23 -4.66 -12.65
C LEU A 221 31.05 -5.93 -13.50
N ALA A 222 32.15 -6.60 -13.86
CA ALA A 222 32.15 -7.86 -14.62
C ALA A 222 31.57 -9.04 -13.80
N LEU A 223 31.78 -9.05 -12.49
CA LEU A 223 31.23 -10.04 -11.56
C LEU A 223 29.73 -9.80 -11.33
N ALA A 224 29.29 -8.55 -11.19
CA ALA A 224 27.87 -8.23 -11.09
C ALA A 224 27.12 -8.60 -12.39
N LEU A 225 27.69 -8.28 -13.56
CA LEU A 225 27.15 -8.64 -14.87
C LEU A 225 27.23 -10.16 -15.13
N GLY A 226 28.34 -10.79 -14.75
CA GLY A 226 28.57 -12.23 -14.88
C GLY A 226 27.66 -13.06 -13.98
N ILE A 227 27.40 -12.62 -12.74
CA ILE A 227 26.47 -13.30 -11.83
C ILE A 227 25.01 -13.03 -12.22
N LEU A 228 24.69 -11.86 -12.79
CA LEU A 228 23.37 -11.61 -13.42
C LEU A 228 23.09 -12.61 -14.57
N PHE A 229 24.09 -12.91 -15.40
CA PHE A 229 23.98 -13.93 -16.45
C PHE A 229 23.96 -15.36 -15.88
N PHE A 230 24.78 -15.66 -14.88
CA PHE A 230 24.89 -16.97 -14.24
C PHE A 230 23.61 -17.37 -13.47
N LEU A 231 23.04 -16.47 -12.67
CA LEU A 231 21.81 -16.73 -11.91
C LEU A 231 20.59 -16.89 -12.83
N ARG A 232 20.58 -16.19 -13.98
CA ARG A 232 19.55 -16.39 -15.00
C ARG A 232 19.62 -17.80 -15.59
N GLY A 233 20.82 -18.32 -15.84
CA GLY A 233 21.06 -19.70 -16.30
C GLY A 233 20.79 -20.77 -15.24
N LEU A 234 21.05 -20.51 -13.96
CA LEU A 234 20.77 -21.47 -12.88
C LEU A 234 19.27 -21.63 -12.60
N SER A 235 18.49 -20.53 -12.66
CA SER A 235 17.05 -20.61 -12.36
C SER A 235 16.25 -21.36 -13.43
N SER A 236 16.77 -21.50 -14.66
CA SER A 236 16.15 -22.27 -15.74
C SER A 236 16.57 -23.74 -15.78
N THR A 237 17.41 -24.21 -14.84
CA THR A 237 17.88 -25.61 -14.79
C THR A 237 17.39 -26.33 -13.53
N ASN A 238 17.41 -27.68 -13.54
CA ASN A 238 17.06 -28.52 -12.39
C ASN A 238 17.89 -28.22 -11.12
N LEU A 239 19.06 -27.57 -11.26
CA LEU A 239 19.92 -27.14 -10.15
C LEU A 239 19.27 -26.07 -9.26
N GLY A 240 18.43 -25.20 -9.82
CA GLY A 240 17.73 -24.16 -9.05
C GLY A 240 16.79 -24.71 -7.98
N ARG A 241 16.35 -25.97 -8.11
CA ARG A 241 15.52 -26.68 -7.12
C ARG A 241 16.31 -27.24 -5.94
N GLN A 242 17.64 -27.37 -6.06
CA GLN A 242 18.53 -27.86 -5.01
C GLN A 242 19.18 -26.73 -4.19
N LEU A 243 18.94 -25.47 -4.55
CA LEU A 243 19.47 -24.34 -3.78
C LEU A 243 18.78 -24.25 -2.41
N PRO A 244 19.53 -23.89 -1.35
CA PRO A 244 18.95 -23.57 -0.05
C PRO A 244 17.79 -22.57 -0.19
N SER A 245 16.74 -22.75 0.60
CA SER A 245 15.49 -21.99 0.51
C SER A 245 15.67 -20.47 0.62
N TRP A 246 16.72 -19.99 1.29
CA TRP A 246 17.05 -18.57 1.37
C TRP A 246 17.57 -18.02 0.03
N LEU A 247 18.39 -18.79 -0.69
CA LEU A 247 18.99 -18.38 -1.95
C LEU A 247 18.01 -18.53 -3.12
N SER A 248 17.17 -19.57 -3.10
CA SER A 248 16.10 -19.74 -4.10
C SER A 248 15.11 -18.57 -4.06
N ARG A 249 14.73 -18.08 -2.87
CA ARG A 249 13.85 -16.90 -2.69
C ARG A 249 14.41 -15.61 -3.29
N GLN A 250 15.72 -15.41 -3.23
CA GLN A 250 16.36 -14.19 -3.75
C GLN A 250 16.65 -14.26 -5.26
N THR A 251 16.79 -15.48 -5.80
CA THR A 251 17.15 -15.73 -7.21
C THR A 251 15.93 -15.90 -8.11
N GLN A 252 14.82 -16.45 -7.60
CA GLN A 252 13.55 -16.59 -8.33
C GLN A 252 12.78 -15.26 -8.32
N LYS A 253 13.06 -14.40 -9.32
CA LYS A 253 12.25 -13.21 -9.58
C LYS A 253 11.36 -13.42 -10.80
N PRO A 254 10.09 -12.98 -10.76
CA PRO A 254 9.23 -12.99 -11.94
C PRO A 254 9.90 -12.22 -13.10
N PRO A 255 9.64 -12.60 -14.36
CA PRO A 255 9.99 -11.79 -15.52
C PRO A 255 9.54 -10.33 -15.38
N ILE A 256 10.26 -9.39 -16.03
CA ILE A 256 9.92 -7.95 -16.03
C ILE A 256 8.48 -7.69 -16.48
N VAL A 257 7.98 -8.47 -17.44
CA VAL A 257 6.60 -8.38 -17.97
C VAL A 257 5.55 -8.76 -16.91
N SER A 258 5.93 -9.54 -15.90
CA SER A 258 5.09 -9.90 -14.75
C SER A 258 5.39 -9.07 -13.50
N ASP A 259 6.17 -7.99 -13.63
CA ASP A 259 6.47 -7.11 -12.50
C ASP A 259 5.20 -6.34 -12.08
N ALA A 260 4.84 -6.46 -10.80
CA ALA A 260 3.67 -5.80 -10.26
C ALA A 260 3.78 -4.27 -10.29
N ARG A 261 5.00 -3.70 -10.38
CA ARG A 261 5.26 -2.25 -10.45
C ARG A 261 4.53 -1.58 -11.62
N LEU A 262 4.46 -2.24 -12.79
CA LEU A 262 3.75 -1.67 -13.95
C LEU A 262 2.27 -1.46 -13.67
N ARG A 263 1.63 -2.38 -12.93
CA ARG A 263 0.23 -2.22 -12.49
C ARG A 263 0.09 -1.08 -11.50
N TYR A 264 1.01 -0.94 -10.55
CA TYR A 264 0.97 0.16 -9.58
C TYR A 264 1.20 1.52 -10.23
N TRP A 265 2.06 1.62 -11.24
CA TRP A 265 2.23 2.84 -12.04
C TRP A 265 0.99 3.17 -12.85
N LYS A 266 0.34 2.17 -13.45
CA LYS A 266 -0.94 2.37 -14.14
C LYS A 266 -2.00 2.92 -13.19
N GLN A 267 -2.17 2.31 -12.01
CA GLN A 267 -3.06 2.80 -10.97
C GLN A 267 -2.72 4.22 -10.53
N ALA A 268 -1.43 4.54 -10.40
CA ALA A 268 -0.99 5.89 -10.04
C ALA A 268 -1.30 6.91 -11.15
N ILE A 269 -1.07 6.58 -12.42
CA ILE A 269 -1.37 7.46 -13.55
C ILE A 269 -2.88 7.69 -13.68
N GLU A 270 -3.70 6.65 -13.53
CA GLU A 270 -5.15 6.76 -13.52
C GLU A 270 -5.64 7.65 -12.35
N ALA A 271 -5.12 7.43 -11.14
CA ALA A 271 -5.45 8.27 -9.98
C ALA A 271 -5.02 9.74 -10.16
N LEU A 272 -3.86 9.97 -10.79
CA LEU A 272 -3.39 11.31 -11.13
C LEU A 272 -4.32 11.99 -12.15
N GLY A 273 -4.82 11.24 -13.14
CA GLY A 273 -5.76 11.72 -14.14
C GLY A 273 -7.09 12.19 -13.54
N GLU A 274 -7.54 11.58 -12.45
CA GLU A 274 -8.77 11.98 -11.76
C GLU A 274 -8.61 13.28 -10.93
N ARG A 275 -7.42 13.51 -10.35
CA ARG A 275 -7.17 14.63 -9.41
C ARG A 275 -5.79 15.27 -9.61
N PRO A 276 -5.49 15.82 -10.80
CA PRO A 276 -4.12 16.23 -11.15
C PRO A 276 -3.59 17.36 -10.28
N TRP A 277 -4.43 18.33 -9.93
CA TRP A 277 -3.97 19.55 -9.24
C TRP A 277 -3.71 19.36 -7.75
N PHE A 278 -4.59 18.60 -7.08
CA PHE A 278 -4.66 18.53 -5.62
C PHE A 278 -4.39 17.14 -5.06
N GLY A 279 -4.39 16.11 -5.89
CA GLY A 279 -4.21 14.72 -5.46
C GLY A 279 -5.28 14.25 -4.47
N SER A 280 -5.00 13.11 -3.84
CA SER A 280 -5.88 12.42 -2.90
C SER A 280 -5.55 12.67 -1.41
N GLY A 281 -4.53 13.47 -1.12
CA GLY A 281 -3.97 13.73 0.20
C GLY A 281 -2.60 13.06 0.42
N PRO A 282 -1.68 13.65 1.21
CA PRO A 282 -0.42 13.01 1.58
C PRO A 282 -0.63 11.59 2.14
N GLY A 283 0.20 10.62 1.75
CA GLY A 283 0.16 9.25 2.28
C GLY A 283 -1.01 8.37 1.86
N THR A 284 -1.94 8.84 1.01
CA THR A 284 -3.18 8.11 0.65
C THR A 284 -3.06 7.28 -0.62
N PHE A 285 -1.87 7.12 -1.22
CA PHE A 285 -1.70 6.33 -2.44
C PHE A 285 -2.28 4.91 -2.33
N TYR A 286 -2.12 4.26 -1.17
CA TYR A 286 -2.70 2.96 -0.85
C TYR A 286 -4.21 2.88 -1.14
N LEU A 287 -4.97 3.92 -0.79
CA LEU A 287 -6.42 3.96 -1.01
C LEU A 287 -6.75 4.04 -2.50
N GLN A 288 -5.98 4.81 -3.27
CA GLN A 288 -6.15 4.88 -4.72
C GLN A 288 -5.78 3.57 -5.41
N SER A 289 -4.67 2.96 -4.99
CA SER A 289 -4.21 1.67 -5.52
C SER A 289 -5.24 0.56 -5.28
N ARG A 290 -5.89 0.51 -4.10
CA ARG A 290 -6.99 -0.42 -3.82
C ARG A 290 -8.20 -0.18 -4.71
N ARG A 291 -8.62 1.07 -4.86
CA ARG A 291 -9.78 1.43 -5.68
C ARG A 291 -9.58 1.07 -7.16
N LEU A 292 -8.37 1.25 -7.67
CA LEU A 292 -8.02 1.05 -9.07
C LEU A 292 -7.43 -0.34 -9.37
N GLN A 293 -7.54 -1.30 -8.44
CA GLN A 293 -6.95 -2.62 -8.64
C GLN A 293 -7.62 -3.41 -9.79
N GLU A 294 -6.81 -4.06 -10.62
CA GLU A 294 -7.28 -4.82 -11.79
C GLU A 294 -7.76 -6.23 -11.42
N ALA A 295 -7.19 -6.81 -10.37
CA ALA A 295 -7.55 -8.12 -9.86
C ALA A 295 -7.53 -8.10 -8.31
N PRO A 296 -8.15 -9.08 -7.63
CA PRO A 296 -8.09 -9.14 -6.19
C PRO A 296 -6.66 -9.15 -5.66
N ASN A 297 -6.40 -8.32 -4.64
CA ASN A 297 -5.08 -8.12 -4.03
C ASN A 297 -3.99 -7.63 -4.99
N SER A 298 -4.36 -6.99 -6.11
CA SER A 298 -3.40 -6.42 -7.07
C SER A 298 -3.08 -4.93 -6.77
N TYR A 299 -3.09 -4.53 -5.50
CA TYR A 299 -2.79 -3.17 -5.04
C TYR A 299 -1.45 -3.12 -4.27
N SER A 300 -0.94 -1.92 -4.01
CA SER A 300 0.26 -1.67 -3.22
C SER A 300 0.09 -0.50 -2.26
N TRP A 301 0.87 -0.50 -1.19
CA TRP A 301 1.02 0.65 -0.30
C TRP A 301 1.81 1.81 -0.93
N PHE A 302 2.61 1.50 -1.94
CA PHE A 302 3.53 2.44 -2.59
C PHE A 302 3.48 2.32 -4.11
N ALA A 303 3.67 3.44 -4.81
CA ALA A 303 3.69 3.44 -6.26
C ALA A 303 4.99 2.85 -6.84
N HIS A 304 6.01 2.60 -6.01
CA HIS A 304 7.38 2.30 -6.46
C HIS A 304 7.91 3.36 -7.44
N SER A 305 7.57 4.62 -7.18
CA SER A 305 8.12 5.79 -7.83
C SER A 305 7.74 6.99 -6.97
N PHE A 306 8.68 7.52 -6.21
CA PHE A 306 8.43 8.61 -5.26
C PHE A 306 7.82 9.85 -5.93
N PRO A 307 8.30 10.32 -7.11
CA PRO A 307 7.67 11.46 -7.79
C PRO A 307 6.23 11.19 -8.21
N LEU A 308 5.96 10.00 -8.76
CA LEU A 308 4.62 9.62 -9.20
C LEU A 308 3.67 9.48 -8.01
N GLN A 309 4.11 8.85 -6.93
CA GLN A 309 3.35 8.77 -5.67
C GLN A 309 3.04 10.17 -5.13
N THR A 310 4.05 11.04 -5.06
CA THR A 310 3.89 12.42 -4.58
C THR A 310 2.88 13.19 -5.44
N LEU A 311 2.89 13.01 -6.76
CA LEU A 311 1.90 13.61 -7.66
C LEU A 311 0.48 13.10 -7.39
N VAL A 312 0.27 11.81 -7.17
CA VAL A 312 -1.05 11.24 -6.85
C VAL A 312 -1.57 11.75 -5.49
N GLU A 313 -0.67 11.89 -4.53
CA GLU A 313 -1.02 12.25 -3.15
C GLU A 313 -1.27 13.74 -2.99
N VAL A 314 -0.37 14.62 -3.42
CA VAL A 314 -0.51 16.07 -3.20
C VAL A 314 -0.78 16.89 -4.46
N GLY A 315 -0.92 16.22 -5.61
CA GLY A 315 -1.15 16.86 -6.90
C GLY A 315 0.05 17.67 -7.39
N VAL A 316 -0.08 18.25 -8.57
CA VAL A 316 0.93 19.14 -9.16
C VAL A 316 1.27 20.30 -8.22
N ILE A 317 0.26 20.87 -7.54
CA ILE A 317 0.43 22.03 -6.66
C ILE A 317 1.33 21.69 -5.46
N GLY A 318 1.18 20.51 -4.85
CA GLY A 318 2.03 20.10 -3.73
C GLY A 318 3.35 19.46 -4.16
N ALA A 319 3.35 18.70 -5.26
CA ALA A 319 4.50 17.92 -5.70
C ALA A 319 5.57 18.78 -6.37
N VAL A 320 5.19 19.70 -7.26
CA VAL A 320 6.14 20.49 -8.04
C VAL A 320 7.04 21.36 -7.15
N PRO A 321 6.53 22.12 -6.16
CA PRO A 321 7.38 22.88 -5.25
C PRO A 321 8.40 22.01 -4.51
N LEU A 322 7.99 20.83 -4.04
CA LEU A 322 8.88 19.88 -3.36
C LEU A 322 9.97 19.36 -4.31
N LEU A 323 9.60 18.90 -5.51
CA LEU A 323 10.54 18.37 -6.49
C LEU A 323 11.51 19.45 -6.99
N LEU A 324 11.02 20.65 -7.29
CA LEU A 324 11.85 21.78 -7.68
C LEU A 324 12.79 22.19 -6.54
N PHE A 325 12.35 22.12 -5.28
CA PHE A 325 13.21 22.42 -4.15
C PHE A 325 14.36 21.41 -4.01
N VAL A 326 14.07 20.12 -4.15
CA VAL A 326 15.11 19.06 -4.12
C VAL A 326 16.08 19.22 -5.29
N ILE A 327 15.58 19.33 -6.52
CA ILE A 327 16.41 19.50 -7.72
C ILE A 327 17.22 20.80 -7.66
N GLY A 328 16.58 21.90 -7.26
CA GLY A 328 17.19 23.21 -7.09
C GLY A 328 18.29 23.20 -6.03
N SER A 329 18.09 22.49 -4.92
CA SER A 329 19.11 22.32 -3.88
C SER A 329 20.33 21.55 -4.39
N VAL A 330 20.10 20.43 -5.09
CA VAL A 330 21.17 19.63 -5.71
C VAL A 330 21.96 20.46 -6.72
N TRP A 331 21.26 21.20 -7.59
CA TRP A 331 21.89 22.08 -8.59
C TRP A 331 22.68 23.23 -7.96
N PHE A 332 22.11 23.89 -6.95
CA PHE A 332 22.76 24.96 -6.20
C PHE A 332 24.04 24.46 -5.54
N ILE A 333 23.96 23.33 -4.82
CA ILE A 333 25.12 22.70 -4.19
C ILE A 333 26.18 22.41 -5.26
N TYR A 334 25.81 21.71 -6.35
CA TYR A 334 26.73 21.37 -7.44
C TYR A 334 27.50 22.59 -7.98
N LYS A 335 26.82 23.73 -8.17
CA LYS A 335 27.44 24.97 -8.66
C LYS A 335 28.38 25.62 -7.64
N LYS A 336 28.14 25.41 -6.34
CA LYS A 336 28.89 26.03 -5.24
C LYS A 336 29.96 25.12 -4.63
N ILE A 337 30.05 23.85 -5.01
CA ILE A 337 31.13 22.97 -4.56
C ILE A 337 32.49 23.58 -4.94
N PRO A 338 33.38 23.83 -3.97
CA PRO A 338 34.70 24.38 -4.25
C PRO A 338 35.54 23.38 -5.07
N ARG A 339 35.94 23.77 -6.28
CA ARG A 339 36.68 22.90 -7.22
C ARG A 339 38.16 22.72 -6.88
N THR A 340 38.73 23.62 -6.07
CA THR A 340 40.17 23.72 -5.80
C THR A 340 40.57 23.47 -4.34
N GLN A 341 39.63 23.11 -3.46
CA GLN A 341 39.91 22.88 -2.04
C GLN A 341 40.18 21.40 -1.75
N SER A 342 41.01 21.15 -0.72
CA SER A 342 41.29 19.82 -0.14
C SER A 342 40.02 19.04 0.22
N HIS A 343 38.92 19.74 0.54
CA HIS A 343 37.65 19.12 0.89
C HIS A 343 36.72 18.84 -0.31
N GLY A 344 37.08 19.20 -1.56
CA GLY A 344 36.17 19.06 -2.71
C GLY A 344 35.62 17.63 -2.92
N PHE A 345 36.42 16.61 -2.58
CA PHE A 345 36.03 15.20 -2.65
C PHE A 345 34.85 14.84 -1.75
N ILE A 346 34.80 15.39 -0.53
CA ILE A 346 33.75 15.04 0.42
C ILE A 346 32.38 15.54 -0.05
N TYR A 347 32.32 16.78 -0.56
CA TYR A 347 31.09 17.34 -1.10
C TYR A 347 30.60 16.58 -2.31
N GLN A 348 31.52 16.21 -3.23
CA GLN A 348 31.18 15.40 -4.40
C GLN A 348 30.63 14.04 -4.00
N SER A 349 31.22 13.40 -2.98
CA SER A 349 30.76 12.08 -2.52
C SER A 349 29.34 12.08 -1.99
N PHE A 350 28.98 13.04 -1.13
CA PHE A 350 27.61 13.19 -0.64
C PHE A 350 26.64 13.59 -1.74
N LEU A 351 27.05 14.49 -2.65
CA LEU A 351 26.21 14.90 -3.77
C LEU A 351 25.86 13.71 -4.66
N TRP A 352 26.82 12.83 -4.96
CA TRP A 352 26.57 11.61 -5.71
C TRP A 352 25.67 10.62 -4.95
N GLY A 353 25.84 10.48 -3.64
CA GLY A 353 24.93 9.69 -2.80
C GLY A 353 23.48 10.17 -2.90
N VAL A 354 23.27 11.50 -2.82
CA VAL A 354 21.95 12.12 -3.02
C VAL A 354 21.41 11.85 -4.42
N VAL A 355 22.21 12.09 -5.47
CA VAL A 355 21.79 11.88 -6.86
C VAL A 355 21.39 10.42 -7.12
N LEU A 356 22.15 9.46 -6.60
CA LEU A 356 21.85 8.04 -6.78
C LEU A 356 20.57 7.60 -6.05
N VAL A 357 20.35 8.08 -4.83
CA VAL A 357 19.09 7.82 -4.11
C VAL A 357 17.90 8.44 -4.82
N LEU A 358 18.03 9.67 -5.34
CA LEU A 358 16.98 10.31 -6.12
C LEU A 358 16.71 9.55 -7.43
N ALA A 359 17.75 9.08 -8.12
CA ALA A 359 17.60 8.26 -9.33
C ALA A 359 16.91 6.92 -9.03
N GLN A 360 17.26 6.26 -7.92
CA GLN A 360 16.59 5.04 -7.47
C GLN A 360 15.12 5.30 -7.12
N SER A 361 14.80 6.46 -6.54
CA SER A 361 13.42 6.85 -6.19
C SER A 361 12.47 7.02 -7.39
N LEU A 362 13.01 7.09 -8.61
CA LEU A 362 12.19 7.10 -9.83
C LEU A 362 11.51 5.74 -10.06
N PHE A 363 12.13 4.66 -9.58
CA PHE A 363 11.75 3.27 -9.83
C PHE A 363 11.43 2.47 -8.57
N ASP A 364 11.61 3.08 -7.40
CA ASP A 364 11.31 2.46 -6.12
C ASP A 364 10.75 3.45 -5.10
N PHE A 365 10.27 2.92 -3.97
CA PHE A 365 9.72 3.67 -2.84
C PHE A 365 10.77 3.87 -1.72
N ASN A 366 12.05 3.93 -2.07
CA ASN A 366 13.13 4.02 -1.10
C ASN A 366 13.02 5.24 -0.16
N LEU A 367 12.47 6.36 -0.64
CA LEU A 367 12.24 7.56 0.16
C LEU A 367 11.02 7.49 1.09
N ASP A 368 10.20 6.43 1.01
CA ASP A 368 9.16 6.15 2.01
C ASP A 368 9.74 5.53 3.30
N TYR A 369 11.01 5.10 3.29
CA TYR A 369 11.72 4.77 4.51
C TYR A 369 12.16 6.06 5.21
N LEU A 370 11.62 6.32 6.42
CA LEU A 370 11.89 7.54 7.18
C LEU A 370 13.39 7.77 7.43
N TYR A 371 14.17 6.73 7.68
CA TYR A 371 15.61 6.82 7.91
C TYR A 371 16.34 7.37 6.69
N LEU A 372 15.96 6.95 5.47
CA LEU A 372 16.58 7.40 4.23
C LEU A 372 16.07 8.78 3.84
N TRP A 373 14.78 9.04 4.07
CA TRP A 373 14.16 10.35 3.96
C TRP A 373 14.89 11.40 4.81
N LEU A 374 15.12 11.11 6.10
CA LEU A 374 15.82 12.03 6.99
C LEU A 374 17.32 12.11 6.69
N LEU A 375 17.95 11.04 6.21
CA LEU A 375 19.33 11.08 5.71
C LEU A 375 19.49 11.99 4.49
N LEU A 376 18.54 11.95 3.55
CA LEU A 376 18.49 12.86 2.40
C LEU A 376 18.42 14.31 2.87
N TRP A 377 17.48 14.64 3.77
CA TRP A 377 17.31 16.01 4.27
C TRP A 377 18.45 16.51 5.15
N ALA A 378 19.03 15.63 5.98
CA ALA A 378 20.24 15.92 6.74
C ALA A 378 21.41 16.27 5.82
N THR A 379 21.56 15.52 4.72
CA THR A 379 22.64 15.73 3.75
C THR A 379 22.44 17.01 2.95
N LEU A 380 21.23 17.25 2.42
CA LEU A 380 20.91 18.48 1.70
C LEU A 380 21.09 19.71 2.59
N GLY A 381 20.61 19.66 3.84
CA GLY A 381 20.82 20.72 4.83
C GLY A 381 22.30 20.94 5.10
N GLY A 382 23.04 19.87 5.43
CA GLY A 382 24.45 19.94 5.76
C GLY A 382 25.34 20.44 4.62
N LEU A 383 25.11 20.00 3.39
CA LEU A 383 25.81 20.48 2.20
C LEU A 383 25.46 21.95 1.90
N SER A 384 24.17 22.31 1.94
CA SER A 384 23.75 23.69 1.68
C SER A 384 24.34 24.66 2.70
N GLY A 385 24.26 24.31 4.00
CA GLY A 385 24.79 25.13 5.09
C GLY A 385 26.32 25.25 5.12
N SER A 386 27.03 24.30 4.49
CA SER A 386 28.50 24.34 4.40
C SER A 386 29.02 25.08 3.16
N VAL A 387 28.25 25.17 2.07
CA VAL A 387 28.61 25.97 0.88
C VAL A 387 28.05 27.40 0.91
N CYS A 388 26.99 27.66 1.69
CA CYS A 388 26.47 29.01 1.90
C CYS A 388 27.42 29.85 2.76
N LYS A 389 27.60 31.12 2.39
CA LYS A 389 28.26 32.10 3.26
C LYS A 389 27.42 32.30 4.52
N LYS A 390 28.07 32.68 5.63
CA LYS A 390 27.37 33.09 6.84
C LYS A 390 26.66 34.41 6.53
N GLU A 391 25.41 34.32 6.13
CA GLU A 391 24.52 35.46 6.00
C GLU A 391 23.80 35.67 7.33
N ASN A 392 23.49 36.92 7.66
CA ASN A 392 22.50 37.25 8.69
C ASN A 392 21.10 36.96 8.10
N GLY A 393 20.81 35.69 7.83
CA GLY A 393 19.52 35.29 7.28
C GLY A 393 18.40 35.57 8.28
N GLY A 394 17.23 35.94 7.76
CA GLY A 394 16.09 36.38 8.56
C GLY A 394 15.57 35.33 9.55
N PRO A 395 14.93 35.77 10.64
CA PRO A 395 14.41 34.90 11.71
C PRO A 395 13.28 33.97 11.25
N LEU A 396 12.68 34.23 10.08
CA LEU A 396 11.44 33.60 9.59
C LEU A 396 11.48 32.06 9.56
N PHE A 397 12.61 31.44 9.18
CA PHE A 397 12.70 29.98 9.19
C PHE A 397 12.37 29.45 10.58
N TRP A 398 12.85 30.09 11.64
CA TRP A 398 12.77 29.57 12.99
C TRP A 398 11.56 30.02 13.80
N GLU A 399 10.82 31.02 13.31
CA GLU A 399 9.61 31.53 13.97
C GLU A 399 8.47 30.49 13.99
N ILE A 400 8.40 29.60 13.01
CA ILE A 400 7.37 28.53 12.95
C ILE A 400 7.69 27.31 13.81
N ARG A 401 8.88 27.25 14.45
CA ARG A 401 9.30 26.10 15.28
C ARG A 401 8.33 25.76 16.41
N PRO A 402 7.81 26.71 17.22
CA PRO A 402 6.93 26.38 18.34
C PRO A 402 5.66 25.67 17.88
N VAL A 403 5.14 26.04 16.70
CA VAL A 403 3.98 25.39 16.07
C VAL A 403 4.30 23.93 15.75
N PHE A 404 5.46 23.67 15.14
CA PHE A 404 5.89 22.29 14.83
C PHE A 404 6.19 21.47 16.08
N VAL A 405 6.82 22.06 17.10
CA VAL A 405 7.05 21.38 18.38
C VAL A 405 5.73 21.01 19.04
N GLY A 406 4.79 21.95 19.15
CA GLY A 406 3.46 21.70 19.70
C GLY A 406 2.70 20.63 18.93
N PHE A 407 2.76 20.67 17.60
CA PHE A 407 2.14 19.69 16.73
C PHE A 407 2.73 18.27 16.91
N LEU A 408 4.07 18.13 16.91
CA LEU A 408 4.73 16.85 17.13
C LEU A 408 4.41 16.29 18.53
N LEU A 409 4.46 17.14 19.57
CA LEU A 409 4.11 16.72 20.93
C LEU A 409 2.65 16.25 21.02
N LEU A 410 1.72 16.95 20.38
CA LEU A 410 0.31 16.56 20.37
C LEU A 410 0.10 15.24 19.63
N TYR A 411 0.68 15.08 18.43
CA TYR A 411 0.56 13.87 17.63
C TYR A 411 1.13 12.64 18.36
N TYR A 412 2.37 12.72 18.83
CA TYR A 412 3.01 11.57 19.49
C TYR A 412 2.56 11.37 20.93
N GLY A 413 2.22 12.44 21.64
CA GLY A 413 1.64 12.35 22.98
C GLY A 413 0.28 11.63 22.95
N SER A 414 -0.60 12.03 22.02
CA SER A 414 -1.85 11.30 21.80
C SER A 414 -1.59 9.86 21.33
N TRP A 415 -0.58 9.64 20.48
CA TRP A 415 -0.23 8.30 20.03
C TRP A 415 0.15 7.35 21.17
N VAL A 416 1.08 7.79 22.04
CA VAL A 416 1.56 7.03 23.20
C VAL A 416 0.40 6.80 24.18
N ALA A 417 -0.37 7.83 24.49
CA ALA A 417 -1.52 7.72 25.40
C ALA A 417 -2.55 6.69 24.88
N SER A 418 -2.85 6.70 23.59
CA SER A 418 -3.72 5.72 22.95
C SER A 418 -3.18 4.29 23.05
N ARG A 419 -1.87 4.07 22.85
CA ARG A 419 -1.26 2.74 23.00
C ARG A 419 -1.27 2.23 24.43
N LEU A 420 -1.07 3.09 25.43
CA LEU A 420 -1.19 2.72 26.83
C LEU A 420 -2.62 2.29 27.17
N LEU A 421 -3.63 3.06 26.72
CA LEU A 421 -5.04 2.72 26.90
C LEU A 421 -5.44 1.44 26.15
N PHE A 422 -4.90 1.24 24.95
CA PHE A 422 -5.10 0.02 24.18
C PHE A 422 -4.56 -1.20 24.93
N ALA A 423 -3.36 -1.08 25.53
CA ALA A 423 -2.76 -2.16 26.31
C ALA A 423 -3.55 -2.51 27.58
N THR A 424 -4.28 -1.56 28.17
CA THR A 424 -5.19 -1.82 29.30
C THR A 424 -6.58 -2.30 28.88
N GLY A 425 -6.85 -2.41 27.56
CA GLY A 425 -8.14 -2.85 27.02
C GLY A 425 -9.21 -1.76 26.90
N ASP A 426 -8.90 -0.48 27.21
CA ASP A 426 -9.86 0.63 27.08
C ASP A 426 -9.84 1.17 25.64
N LEU A 427 -10.39 0.38 24.71
CA LEU A 427 -10.35 0.65 23.28
C LEU A 427 -11.09 1.94 22.89
N ARG A 428 -12.17 2.27 23.61
CA ARG A 428 -12.93 3.50 23.38
C ARG A 428 -12.11 4.74 23.70
N ARG A 429 -11.51 4.84 24.90
CA ARG A 429 -10.65 6.00 25.22
C ARG A 429 -9.40 6.01 24.36
N ALA A 430 -8.83 4.85 24.05
CA ALA A 430 -7.69 4.76 23.13
C ALA A 430 -8.03 5.40 21.77
N PHE A 431 -9.21 5.11 21.22
CA PHE A 431 -9.69 5.71 19.98
C PHE A 431 -9.94 7.22 20.12
N LEU A 432 -10.62 7.66 21.17
CA LEU A 432 -10.94 9.08 21.37
C LEU A 432 -9.71 9.97 21.54
N VAL A 433 -8.64 9.46 22.18
CA VAL A 433 -7.40 10.21 22.38
C VAL A 433 -6.59 10.33 21.08
N ALA A 434 -6.55 9.27 20.26
CA ALA A 434 -5.83 9.28 18.98
C ALA A 434 -6.72 8.74 17.83
N PRO A 435 -7.75 9.49 17.42
CA PRO A 435 -8.71 9.01 16.41
C PRO A 435 -8.06 8.81 15.03
N HIS A 436 -6.87 9.36 14.80
CA HIS A 436 -6.06 9.16 13.60
C HIS A 436 -5.33 7.80 13.55
N GLN A 437 -5.35 6.99 14.63
CA GLN A 437 -4.75 5.65 14.62
C GLN A 437 -5.72 4.61 14.09
N ARG A 438 -5.45 4.14 12.87
CA ARG A 438 -6.31 3.20 12.15
C ARG A 438 -6.52 1.88 12.89
N GLU A 439 -5.45 1.30 13.44
CA GLU A 439 -5.52 0.03 14.19
C GLU A 439 -6.44 0.14 15.39
N THR A 440 -6.28 1.21 16.19
CA THR A 440 -7.13 1.50 17.34
C THR A 440 -8.58 1.73 16.93
N ALA A 441 -8.82 2.45 15.83
CA ALA A 441 -10.17 2.68 15.31
C ALA A 441 -10.85 1.36 14.90
N LEU A 442 -10.15 0.47 14.18
CA LEU A 442 -10.69 -0.83 13.77
C LEU A 442 -10.96 -1.75 14.97
N ALA A 443 -10.05 -1.78 15.95
CA ALA A 443 -10.24 -2.55 17.18
C ALA A 443 -11.45 -2.06 17.99
N PHE A 444 -11.57 -0.74 18.17
CA PHE A 444 -12.73 -0.10 18.80
C PHE A 444 -14.04 -0.47 18.06
N LEU A 445 -14.07 -0.36 16.74
CA LEU A 445 -15.27 -0.71 15.95
C LEU A 445 -15.63 -2.19 16.06
N SER A 446 -14.63 -3.08 16.09
CA SER A 446 -14.84 -4.50 16.28
C SER A 446 -15.46 -4.82 17.65
N GLU A 447 -14.99 -4.16 18.71
CA GLU A 447 -15.56 -4.28 20.05
C GLU A 447 -17.01 -3.77 20.08
N GLN A 448 -17.29 -2.59 19.54
CA GLN A 448 -18.66 -2.04 19.50
C GLN A 448 -19.62 -2.95 18.72
N LYS A 449 -19.15 -3.57 17.63
CA LYS A 449 -19.91 -4.56 16.87
C LYS A 449 -20.22 -5.81 17.68
N THR A 450 -19.24 -6.30 18.43
CA THR A 450 -19.41 -7.48 19.30
C THR A 450 -20.42 -7.19 20.41
N ASN A 451 -20.33 -6.01 21.02
CA ASN A 451 -21.21 -5.58 22.11
C ASN A 451 -22.57 -5.02 21.64
N ARG A 452 -22.80 -4.92 20.32
CA ARG A 452 -24.00 -4.31 19.70
C ARG A 452 -24.27 -2.87 20.15
N ASN A 453 -23.22 -2.14 20.46
CA ASN A 453 -23.30 -0.75 20.90
C ASN A 453 -23.32 0.18 19.68
N ALA A 454 -24.30 1.09 19.64
CA ALA A 454 -24.33 2.13 18.63
C ALA A 454 -23.26 3.19 18.90
N LEU A 455 -22.70 3.76 17.83
CA LEU A 455 -21.73 4.85 17.96
C LEU A 455 -22.41 6.13 18.48
N SER A 456 -21.74 6.82 19.39
CA SER A 456 -22.09 8.18 19.81
C SER A 456 -21.91 9.18 18.65
N PRO A 457 -22.57 10.36 18.69
CA PRO A 457 -22.40 11.39 17.66
C PRO A 457 -20.93 11.79 17.46
N THR A 458 -20.16 11.95 18.55
CA THR A 458 -18.74 12.29 18.50
C THR A 458 -17.92 11.22 17.78
N GLU A 459 -18.14 9.94 18.11
CA GLU A 459 -17.44 8.83 17.45
C GLU A 459 -17.76 8.77 15.96
N LYS A 460 -19.03 8.96 15.58
CA LYS A 460 -19.44 9.02 14.16
C LYS A 460 -18.71 10.13 13.41
N ASN A 461 -18.64 11.32 14.00
CA ASN A 461 -17.98 12.47 13.39
C ASN A 461 -16.47 12.24 13.23
N LEU A 462 -15.81 11.69 14.26
CA LEU A 462 -14.39 11.36 14.21
C LEU A 462 -14.09 10.31 13.13
N ILE A 463 -14.88 9.23 13.05
CA ILE A 463 -14.71 8.20 12.02
C ILE A 463 -14.87 8.79 10.62
N THR A 464 -15.93 9.57 10.41
CA THR A 464 -16.21 10.18 9.10
C THR A 464 -15.11 11.17 8.71
N TYR A 465 -14.57 11.95 9.65
CA TYR A 465 -13.51 12.91 9.39
C TYR A 465 -12.15 12.24 9.10
N PHE A 466 -11.71 11.30 9.95
CA PHE A 466 -10.38 10.71 9.81
C PHE A 466 -10.28 9.63 8.72
N TYR A 467 -11.40 8.96 8.40
CA TYR A 467 -11.43 7.77 7.55
C TYR A 467 -12.49 7.85 6.45
N GLN A 468 -12.76 9.06 5.94
CA GLN A 468 -13.82 9.32 4.97
C GLN A 468 -13.84 8.33 3.79
N LYS A 469 -12.67 7.92 3.31
CA LYS A 469 -12.52 6.93 2.23
C LYS A 469 -11.65 5.73 2.56
N ASP A 470 -11.56 5.33 3.83
CA ASP A 470 -10.94 4.05 4.18
C ASP A 470 -12.00 2.93 4.08
N PRO A 471 -11.90 2.01 3.09
CA PRO A 471 -12.94 1.01 2.85
C PRO A 471 -13.16 0.09 4.05
N ASP A 472 -12.11 -0.24 4.81
CA ASP A 472 -12.22 -1.20 5.92
C ASP A 472 -12.88 -0.55 7.15
N VAL A 473 -12.56 0.73 7.42
CA VAL A 473 -13.19 1.47 8.52
C VAL A 473 -14.66 1.76 8.21
N LEU A 474 -14.98 2.11 6.96
CA LEU A 474 -16.37 2.27 6.51
C LEU A 474 -17.16 0.98 6.68
N LEU A 475 -16.60 -0.15 6.25
CA LEU A 475 -17.22 -1.46 6.40
C LEU A 475 -17.43 -1.85 7.87
N ALA A 476 -16.40 -1.68 8.70
CA ALA A 476 -16.46 -2.02 10.12
C ALA A 476 -17.46 -1.16 10.90
N SER A 477 -17.64 0.10 10.49
CA SER A 477 -18.52 1.05 11.16
C SER A 477 -19.96 1.08 10.62
N ALA A 478 -20.22 0.47 9.47
CA ALA A 478 -21.55 0.41 8.86
C ALA A 478 -22.64 -0.21 9.76
N PRO A 479 -22.44 -1.36 10.46
CA PRO A 479 -23.49 -1.94 11.30
C PRO A 479 -23.76 -1.18 12.60
N LEU A 480 -22.99 -0.14 12.92
CA LEU A 480 -23.06 0.60 14.20
C LEU A 480 -23.76 1.96 14.09
N VAL A 481 -24.32 2.25 12.93
CA VAL A 481 -25.01 3.51 12.62
C VAL A 481 -26.44 3.25 12.16
N ASN A 482 -27.20 4.35 11.97
CA ASN A 482 -28.58 4.23 11.50
C ASN A 482 -28.63 3.67 10.07
N THR A 483 -29.79 3.13 9.70
CA THR A 483 -29.97 2.36 8.46
C THR A 483 -29.56 3.11 7.19
N PRO A 484 -29.93 4.39 6.98
CA PRO A 484 -29.49 5.13 5.79
C PRO A 484 -27.97 5.24 5.71
N LEU A 485 -27.31 5.69 6.78
CA LEU A 485 -25.86 5.86 6.80
C LEU A 485 -25.11 4.53 6.69
N ALA A 486 -25.67 3.44 7.23
CA ALA A 486 -25.10 2.11 7.11
C ALA A 486 -25.06 1.64 5.65
N ILE A 487 -26.17 1.83 4.91
CA ILE A 487 -26.25 1.53 3.47
C ILE A 487 -25.22 2.34 2.69
N ASP A 488 -25.09 3.63 3.00
CA ASP A 488 -24.10 4.51 2.36
C ASP A 488 -22.68 4.03 2.63
N ARG A 489 -22.36 3.64 3.87
CA ARG A 489 -21.03 3.14 4.26
C ARG A 489 -20.67 1.80 3.60
N TYR A 490 -21.60 0.85 3.54
CA TYR A 490 -21.39 -0.41 2.80
C TYR A 490 -21.14 -0.14 1.32
N THR A 491 -22.00 0.67 0.70
CA THR A 491 -21.89 0.99 -0.74
C THR A 491 -20.59 1.73 -1.05
N ALA A 492 -20.21 2.70 -0.22
CA ALA A 492 -18.95 3.43 -0.35
C ALA A 492 -17.73 2.51 -0.16
N SER A 493 -17.76 1.59 0.81
CA SER A 493 -16.69 0.61 0.99
C SER A 493 -16.47 -0.24 -0.27
N PHE A 494 -17.54 -0.77 -0.87
CA PHE A 494 -17.45 -1.59 -2.09
C PHE A 494 -17.07 -0.81 -3.35
N SER A 495 -17.28 0.51 -3.40
CA SER A 495 -16.80 1.33 -4.52
C SER A 495 -15.34 1.74 -4.35
N LEU A 496 -14.87 1.88 -3.11
CA LEU A 496 -13.49 2.21 -2.77
C LEU A 496 -12.57 0.99 -2.77
N ASP A 497 -13.11 -0.20 -2.56
CA ASP A 497 -12.46 -1.47 -2.81
C ASP A 497 -13.40 -2.39 -3.60
N PRO A 498 -13.33 -2.36 -4.95
CA PRO A 498 -14.23 -3.14 -5.79
C PRO A 498 -13.85 -4.64 -5.87
N LYS A 499 -12.63 -5.02 -5.47
CA LYS A 499 -12.11 -6.39 -5.61
C LYS A 499 -11.37 -6.86 -4.34
N PRO A 500 -11.96 -6.77 -3.14
CA PRO A 500 -11.31 -7.24 -1.93
C PRO A 500 -11.12 -8.76 -1.99
N ALA A 501 -10.07 -9.28 -1.34
CA ALA A 501 -9.82 -10.72 -1.22
C ALA A 501 -11.07 -11.47 -0.72
N ASP A 502 -11.75 -10.86 0.25
CA ASP A 502 -12.90 -11.43 0.96
C ASP A 502 -14.23 -10.83 0.48
N ALA A 503 -14.33 -10.37 -0.78
CA ALA A 503 -15.51 -9.68 -1.33
C ALA A 503 -16.83 -10.40 -1.04
N LEU A 504 -16.83 -11.72 -1.13
CA LEU A 504 -18.02 -12.52 -0.84
C LEU A 504 -18.43 -12.41 0.64
N GLN A 505 -17.50 -12.50 1.58
CA GLN A 505 -17.80 -12.42 3.01
C GLN A 505 -18.24 -11.01 3.43
N GLN A 506 -17.66 -9.97 2.82
CA GLN A 506 -18.08 -8.60 3.08
C GLN A 506 -19.49 -8.33 2.54
N ARG A 507 -19.79 -8.77 1.31
CA ARG A 507 -21.12 -8.65 0.71
C ARG A 507 -22.18 -9.51 1.40
N ARG A 508 -21.80 -10.66 1.95
CA ARG A 508 -22.64 -11.46 2.86
C ARG A 508 -23.12 -10.63 4.04
N SER A 509 -22.19 -9.96 4.73
CA SER A 509 -22.50 -9.13 5.90
C SER A 509 -23.47 -7.99 5.54
N TYR A 510 -23.31 -7.40 4.36
CA TYR A 510 -24.22 -6.37 3.85
C TYR A 510 -25.62 -6.92 3.53
N LEU A 511 -25.71 -8.07 2.86
CA LEU A 511 -26.99 -8.73 2.59
C LEU A 511 -27.74 -9.08 3.88
N GLU A 512 -27.05 -9.68 4.86
CA GLU A 512 -27.62 -9.99 6.18
C GLU A 512 -28.16 -8.72 6.85
N PHE A 513 -27.41 -7.62 6.79
CA PHE A 513 -27.84 -6.32 7.29
C PHE A 513 -29.11 -5.83 6.56
N LEU A 514 -29.14 -5.85 5.22
CA LEU A 514 -30.30 -5.40 4.45
C LEU A 514 -31.57 -6.23 4.73
N MET A 515 -31.41 -7.53 4.95
CA MET A 515 -32.50 -8.44 5.33
C MET A 515 -33.04 -8.10 6.71
N GLN A 516 -32.16 -7.89 7.70
CA GLN A 516 -32.56 -7.46 9.06
C GLN A 516 -33.31 -6.12 9.04
N GLN A 517 -32.93 -5.22 8.14
CA GLN A 517 -33.55 -3.90 7.98
C GLN A 517 -34.76 -3.88 7.04
N ASN A 518 -35.19 -5.05 6.53
CA ASN A 518 -36.30 -5.25 5.61
C ASN A 518 -36.26 -4.27 4.41
N LYS A 519 -35.12 -4.22 3.71
CA LYS A 519 -34.87 -3.35 2.53
C LYS A 519 -34.89 -4.15 1.20
N PRO A 520 -36.06 -4.63 0.74
CA PRO A 520 -36.17 -5.55 -0.40
C PRO A 520 -35.55 -5.02 -1.69
N GLU A 521 -35.71 -3.72 -1.99
CA GLU A 521 -35.12 -3.09 -3.18
C GLU A 521 -33.60 -3.14 -3.19
N LYS A 522 -32.97 -2.95 -2.02
CA LYS A 522 -31.50 -2.99 -1.89
C LYS A 522 -30.99 -4.43 -1.92
N ILE A 523 -31.74 -5.39 -1.38
CA ILE A 523 -31.43 -6.82 -1.48
C ILE A 523 -31.45 -7.25 -2.95
N ALA A 524 -32.51 -6.89 -3.68
CA ALA A 524 -32.63 -7.15 -5.11
C ALA A 524 -31.44 -6.60 -5.91
N LEU A 525 -31.03 -5.35 -5.63
CA LEU A 525 -29.88 -4.72 -6.27
C LEU A 525 -28.58 -5.47 -5.95
N GLU A 526 -28.34 -5.81 -4.69
CA GLU A 526 -27.12 -6.49 -4.27
C GLU A 526 -27.05 -7.92 -4.83
N LEU A 527 -28.17 -8.64 -4.89
CA LEU A 527 -28.27 -9.94 -5.56
C LEU A 527 -27.91 -9.85 -7.04
N ARG A 528 -28.38 -8.82 -7.73
CA ARG A 528 -28.01 -8.57 -9.13
C ARG A 528 -26.51 -8.33 -9.28
N VAL A 529 -25.91 -7.52 -8.39
CA VAL A 529 -24.46 -7.25 -8.41
C VAL A 529 -23.67 -8.54 -8.20
N LEU A 530 -24.01 -9.32 -7.17
CA LEU A 530 -23.37 -10.60 -6.87
C LEU A 530 -23.52 -11.61 -8.02
N ALA A 531 -24.70 -11.69 -8.63
CA ALA A 531 -24.95 -12.60 -9.72
C ALA A 531 -24.14 -12.24 -10.96
N ARG A 532 -24.07 -10.94 -11.34
CA ARG A 532 -23.23 -10.48 -12.44
C ARG A 532 -21.74 -10.74 -12.21
N ALA A 533 -21.28 -10.62 -10.98
CA ALA A 533 -19.88 -10.88 -10.63
C ALA A 533 -19.51 -12.37 -10.66
N THR A 534 -20.49 -13.26 -10.56
CA THR A 534 -20.26 -14.69 -10.33
C THR A 534 -20.70 -15.60 -11.48
N LEU A 535 -21.75 -15.20 -12.21
CA LEU A 535 -22.32 -16.00 -13.29
C LEU A 535 -21.72 -15.62 -14.66
N PRO A 536 -21.66 -16.57 -15.61
CA PRO A 536 -21.34 -16.28 -17.00
C PRO A 536 -22.20 -15.15 -17.61
N LEU A 537 -21.61 -14.41 -18.56
CA LEU A 537 -22.23 -13.24 -19.22
C LEU A 537 -23.67 -13.46 -19.72
N PRO A 538 -24.04 -14.57 -20.38
CA PRO A 538 -25.41 -14.77 -20.86
C PRO A 538 -26.47 -14.71 -19.75
N PHE A 539 -26.15 -15.23 -18.56
CA PHE A 539 -27.07 -15.21 -17.42
C PHE A 539 -27.12 -13.84 -16.75
N ALA A 540 -25.99 -13.11 -16.74
CA ALA A 540 -25.92 -11.75 -16.24
C ALA A 540 -26.85 -10.79 -17.01
N GLU A 541 -26.99 -11.00 -18.34
CA GLU A 541 -27.94 -10.26 -19.18
C GLU A 541 -29.39 -10.63 -18.84
N GLN A 542 -29.71 -11.93 -18.75
CA GLN A 542 -31.05 -12.38 -18.37
C GLN A 542 -31.51 -11.78 -17.03
N ILE A 543 -30.65 -11.76 -16.01
CA ILE A 543 -30.95 -11.20 -14.68
C ILE A 543 -31.28 -9.71 -14.74
N THR A 544 -30.70 -8.99 -15.70
CA THR A 544 -30.95 -7.56 -15.88
C THR A 544 -32.39 -7.30 -16.30
N ASN A 545 -32.98 -8.23 -17.07
CA ASN A 545 -34.34 -8.13 -17.60
C ASN A 545 -35.40 -8.59 -16.59
N ILE A 546 -35.02 -9.29 -15.52
CA ILE A 546 -35.94 -9.72 -14.47
C ILE A 546 -36.14 -8.56 -13.47
N PRO A 547 -37.39 -8.10 -13.24
CA PRO A 547 -37.69 -7.05 -12.28
C PRO A 547 -37.61 -7.58 -10.83
N LEU A 548 -36.38 -7.78 -10.32
CA LEU A 548 -36.15 -8.22 -8.94
C LEU A 548 -36.70 -7.24 -7.88
N TYR A 549 -37.06 -6.02 -8.29
CA TYR A 549 -37.69 -5.01 -7.43
C TYR A 549 -39.22 -5.17 -7.33
N ASP A 550 -39.81 -6.16 -7.99
CA ASP A 550 -41.26 -6.39 -7.95
C ASP A 550 -41.74 -6.54 -6.49
N PRO A 551 -42.77 -5.77 -6.04
CA PRO A 551 -43.28 -5.82 -4.67
C PRO A 551 -43.72 -7.23 -4.22
N SER A 552 -44.10 -8.11 -5.16
CA SER A 552 -44.44 -9.51 -4.86
C SER A 552 -43.26 -10.29 -4.26
N LEU A 553 -42.02 -9.91 -4.58
CA LEU A 553 -40.79 -10.54 -4.08
C LEU A 553 -40.38 -10.04 -2.68
N ALA A 554 -41.01 -8.99 -2.15
CA ALA A 554 -40.59 -8.37 -0.90
C ALA A 554 -40.61 -9.35 0.29
N SER A 555 -41.60 -10.24 0.36
CA SER A 555 -41.67 -11.30 1.38
C SER A 555 -40.63 -12.41 1.14
N SER A 556 -40.31 -12.70 -0.13
CA SER A 556 -39.37 -13.74 -0.52
C SER A 556 -37.95 -13.46 -0.03
N TYR A 557 -37.59 -12.17 0.08
CA TYR A 557 -36.30 -11.74 0.62
C TYR A 557 -36.11 -12.03 2.12
N ARG A 558 -37.15 -12.48 2.84
CA ARG A 558 -37.05 -12.93 4.23
C ARG A 558 -36.63 -14.39 4.38
N GLY A 559 -36.60 -15.16 3.28
CA GLY A 559 -36.12 -16.54 3.27
C GLY A 559 -34.60 -16.64 3.48
N ASP A 560 -34.08 -17.86 3.57
CA ASP A 560 -32.64 -18.14 3.78
C ASP A 560 -31.78 -17.94 2.52
N ILE A 561 -31.87 -16.76 1.90
CA ILE A 561 -31.10 -16.40 0.70
C ILE A 561 -29.61 -16.41 1.00
N VAL A 562 -29.22 -15.89 2.16
CA VAL A 562 -27.82 -15.86 2.61
C VAL A 562 -27.30 -17.28 2.79
N GLY A 563 -28.03 -18.16 3.50
CA GLY A 563 -27.64 -19.55 3.63
C GLY A 563 -27.46 -20.19 2.27
N LEU A 564 -28.42 -20.06 1.36
CA LEU A 564 -28.34 -20.65 0.01
C LEU A 564 -27.12 -20.16 -0.79
N LEU A 565 -26.84 -18.85 -0.79
CA LEU A 565 -25.72 -18.24 -1.54
C LEU A 565 -24.35 -18.65 -1.02
N PHE A 566 -24.20 -18.75 0.31
CA PHE A 566 -22.90 -18.85 0.96
C PHE A 566 -22.59 -20.26 1.48
N SER A 567 -23.57 -21.15 1.66
CA SER A 567 -23.35 -22.55 2.04
C SER A 567 -23.15 -23.50 0.84
N THR A 568 -23.65 -23.13 -0.35
CA THR A 568 -23.52 -23.98 -1.55
C THR A 568 -22.12 -23.87 -2.17
N PRO A 569 -21.35 -24.98 -2.33
CA PRO A 569 -19.96 -24.92 -2.82
C PRO A 569 -19.83 -24.34 -4.24
N LYS A 570 -20.73 -24.72 -5.15
CA LYS A 570 -20.75 -24.20 -6.52
C LYS A 570 -21.69 -22.99 -6.60
N LYS A 571 -21.11 -21.82 -6.86
CA LYS A 571 -21.87 -20.55 -6.88
C LYS A 571 -23.00 -20.51 -7.90
N GLN A 572 -22.83 -21.13 -9.07
CA GLN A 572 -23.90 -21.26 -10.06
C GLN A 572 -25.14 -21.98 -9.47
N ARG A 573 -24.94 -23.09 -8.77
CA ARG A 573 -26.01 -23.82 -8.09
C ARG A 573 -26.67 -22.95 -7.01
N ALA A 574 -25.86 -22.20 -6.26
CA ALA A 574 -26.33 -21.30 -5.22
C ALA A 574 -27.34 -20.28 -5.80
N PHE A 575 -27.01 -19.65 -6.92
CA PHE A 575 -27.91 -18.72 -7.60
C PHE A 575 -29.16 -19.40 -8.16
N SER A 576 -29.06 -20.59 -8.76
CA SER A 576 -30.25 -21.35 -9.20
C SER A 576 -31.22 -21.59 -8.05
N LYS A 577 -30.72 -22.01 -6.88
CA LYS A 577 -31.56 -22.23 -5.68
C LYS A 577 -32.21 -20.94 -5.19
N VAL A 578 -31.48 -19.82 -5.18
CA VAL A 578 -32.01 -18.51 -4.79
C VAL A 578 -33.13 -18.08 -5.73
N PHE A 579 -32.91 -18.12 -7.06
CA PHE A 579 -33.94 -17.71 -8.02
C PHE A 579 -35.18 -18.61 -7.96
N TYR A 580 -34.99 -19.92 -7.79
CA TYR A 580 -36.11 -20.83 -7.55
C TYR A 580 -36.88 -20.46 -6.27
N SER A 581 -36.18 -20.24 -5.15
CA SER A 581 -36.80 -19.87 -3.88
C SER A 581 -37.55 -18.54 -3.96
N LEU A 582 -36.99 -17.55 -4.67
CA LEU A 582 -37.64 -16.26 -4.91
C LEU A 582 -38.94 -16.43 -5.72
N GLY A 583 -38.88 -17.24 -6.78
CA GLY A 583 -40.05 -17.53 -7.62
C GLY A 583 -41.14 -18.30 -6.86
N LEU A 584 -40.76 -19.23 -5.99
CA LEU A 584 -41.71 -20.02 -5.21
C LEU A 584 -42.57 -19.14 -4.30
N GLU A 585 -41.95 -18.19 -3.61
CA GLU A 585 -42.62 -17.26 -2.71
C GLU A 585 -43.45 -16.20 -3.47
N ALA A 586 -43.07 -15.87 -4.72
CA ALA A 586 -43.82 -14.94 -5.57
C ALA A 586 -44.98 -15.57 -6.34
N MET A 587 -45.04 -16.90 -6.42
CA MET A 587 -45.93 -17.65 -7.32
C MET A 587 -47.40 -17.25 -7.23
N ASN A 588 -47.93 -17.09 -6.03
CA ASN A 588 -49.34 -16.74 -5.83
C ASN A 588 -49.64 -15.26 -6.11
N LYS A 589 -48.62 -14.40 -6.10
CA LYS A 589 -48.75 -12.94 -6.25
C LYS A 589 -48.48 -12.49 -7.68
N ASN A 590 -47.47 -13.08 -8.32
CA ASN A 590 -47.07 -12.77 -9.68
C ASN A 590 -46.50 -14.04 -10.36
N PRO A 591 -47.35 -14.91 -10.93
CA PRO A 591 -46.89 -16.12 -11.63
C PRO A 591 -45.89 -15.83 -12.77
N ALA A 592 -45.99 -14.67 -13.41
CA ALA A 592 -45.12 -14.30 -14.52
C ALA A 592 -43.67 -14.08 -14.06
N ILE A 593 -43.46 -13.43 -12.90
CA ILE A 593 -42.11 -13.28 -12.36
C ILE A 593 -41.53 -14.62 -11.91
N THR A 594 -42.35 -15.49 -11.33
CA THR A 594 -41.96 -16.86 -10.96
C THR A 594 -41.48 -17.64 -12.17
N LYS A 595 -42.20 -17.58 -13.29
CA LYS A 595 -41.80 -18.22 -14.54
C LYS A 595 -40.43 -17.72 -15.03
N GLN A 596 -40.18 -16.42 -15.00
CA GLN A 596 -38.89 -15.84 -15.41
C GLN A 596 -37.76 -16.30 -14.49
N LEU A 597 -37.97 -16.26 -13.17
CA LEU A 597 -36.98 -16.68 -12.17
C LEU A 597 -36.66 -18.17 -12.25
N TRP A 598 -37.67 -19.02 -12.42
CA TRP A 598 -37.49 -20.47 -12.55
C TRP A 598 -36.85 -20.84 -13.87
N LYS A 599 -37.18 -20.13 -14.96
CA LYS A 599 -36.48 -20.29 -16.24
C LYS A 599 -35.00 -19.91 -16.13
N LEU A 600 -34.67 -18.81 -15.46
CA LEU A 600 -33.28 -18.45 -15.19
C LEU A 600 -32.57 -19.48 -14.31
N ALA A 601 -33.21 -19.96 -13.24
CA ALA A 601 -32.65 -21.00 -12.38
C ALA A 601 -32.32 -22.27 -13.17
N LEU A 602 -33.22 -22.65 -14.06
CA LEU A 602 -33.08 -23.76 -15.00
C LEU A 602 -31.92 -23.52 -15.97
N ASP A 603 -31.84 -22.35 -16.60
CA ASP A 603 -30.81 -22.02 -17.58
C ASP A 603 -29.40 -22.04 -16.97
N ILE A 604 -29.26 -21.62 -15.69
CA ILE A 604 -28.00 -21.69 -14.93
C ILE A 604 -27.63 -23.15 -14.59
N SER A 605 -28.62 -24.00 -14.29
CA SER A 605 -28.41 -25.40 -13.85
C SER A 605 -29.26 -26.40 -14.65
N PRO A 606 -29.03 -26.55 -15.98
CA PRO A 606 -29.92 -27.34 -16.85
C PRO A 606 -29.84 -28.85 -16.59
N GLN A 607 -28.83 -29.30 -15.85
CA GLN A 607 -28.65 -30.71 -15.49
C GLN A 607 -29.55 -31.16 -14.33
N TRP A 608 -30.31 -30.25 -13.72
CA TRP A 608 -31.17 -30.55 -12.57
C TRP A 608 -32.61 -30.73 -13.03
N SER A 609 -33.06 -31.99 -13.11
CA SER A 609 -34.41 -32.37 -13.56
C SER A 609 -35.51 -31.68 -12.76
N TYR A 610 -35.29 -31.46 -11.47
CA TYR A 610 -36.25 -30.79 -10.59
C TYR A 610 -36.67 -29.41 -11.11
N PHE A 611 -35.75 -28.58 -11.61
CA PHE A 611 -36.11 -27.27 -12.16
C PHE A 611 -36.95 -27.37 -13.43
N HIS A 612 -36.68 -28.36 -14.28
CA HIS A 612 -37.49 -28.61 -15.48
C HIS A 612 -38.90 -29.03 -15.11
N ILE A 613 -39.05 -29.98 -14.17
CA ILE A 613 -40.35 -30.49 -13.76
C ILE A 613 -41.16 -29.39 -13.07
N GLU A 614 -40.54 -28.59 -12.20
CA GLU A 614 -41.19 -27.45 -11.54
C GLU A 614 -41.68 -26.40 -12.55
N LEU A 615 -40.86 -26.04 -13.54
CA LEU A 615 -41.27 -25.11 -14.59
C LEU A 615 -42.38 -25.69 -15.47
N ALA A 616 -42.33 -26.97 -15.81
CA ALA A 616 -43.39 -27.66 -16.55
C ALA A 616 -44.70 -27.70 -15.75
N SER A 617 -44.62 -27.98 -14.44
CA SER A 617 -45.76 -27.92 -13.52
C SER A 617 -46.36 -26.52 -13.45
N LEU A 618 -45.53 -25.47 -13.42
CA LEU A 618 -46.02 -24.09 -13.41
C LEU A 618 -46.82 -23.76 -14.68
N GLU A 619 -46.32 -24.16 -15.85
CA GLU A 619 -47.01 -23.95 -17.13
C GLU A 619 -48.33 -24.70 -17.21
N ALA A 620 -48.37 -25.95 -16.75
CA ALA A 620 -49.59 -26.77 -16.77
C ALA A 620 -50.63 -26.27 -15.76
N TYR A 621 -50.25 -26.12 -14.48
CA TYR A 621 -51.22 -25.86 -13.42
C TYR A 621 -51.59 -24.39 -13.26
N VAL A 622 -50.66 -23.46 -13.46
CA VAL A 622 -50.89 -22.03 -13.20
C VAL A 622 -51.23 -21.26 -14.48
N PHE A 623 -50.54 -21.57 -15.59
CA PHE A 623 -50.79 -20.92 -16.87
C PHE A 623 -51.74 -21.69 -17.80
N GLN A 624 -52.09 -22.95 -17.48
CA GLN A 624 -52.94 -23.82 -18.30
C GLN A 624 -52.42 -23.98 -19.74
N LYS A 625 -51.10 -24.16 -19.88
CA LYS A 625 -50.38 -24.28 -21.17
C LYS A 625 -49.68 -25.63 -21.30
N ASP A 626 -50.45 -26.69 -21.55
CA ASP A 626 -49.92 -28.06 -21.66
C ASP A 626 -48.85 -28.20 -22.76
N ALA A 627 -49.03 -27.53 -23.90
CA ALA A 627 -48.04 -27.54 -24.97
C ALA A 627 -46.69 -26.91 -24.55
N ALA A 628 -46.71 -25.87 -23.70
CA ALA A 628 -45.49 -25.28 -23.16
C ALA A 628 -44.85 -26.19 -22.10
N SER A 629 -45.67 -26.80 -21.26
CA SER A 629 -45.25 -27.80 -20.27
C SER A 629 -44.52 -28.99 -20.90
N SER A 630 -45.13 -29.61 -21.92
CA SER A 630 -44.53 -30.72 -22.67
C SER A 630 -43.22 -30.32 -23.35
N ARG A 631 -43.13 -29.08 -23.87
CA ARG A 631 -41.89 -28.57 -24.47
C ARG A 631 -40.74 -28.51 -23.46
N VAL A 632 -41.00 -28.01 -22.25
CA VAL A 632 -39.99 -27.97 -21.18
C VAL A 632 -39.48 -29.37 -20.84
N LEU A 633 -40.38 -30.36 -20.72
CA LEU A 633 -39.98 -31.75 -20.46
C LEU A 633 -39.22 -32.40 -21.64
N HIS A 634 -39.59 -32.08 -22.87
CA HIS A 634 -38.84 -32.53 -24.05
C HIS A 634 -37.44 -31.93 -24.11
N ASP A 635 -37.29 -30.65 -23.79
CA ASP A 635 -35.98 -30.00 -23.70
C ASP A 635 -35.14 -30.61 -22.57
N CYS A 636 -35.76 -30.94 -21.43
CA CYS A 636 -35.10 -31.65 -20.32
C CYS A 636 -34.45 -32.97 -20.77
N MET A 637 -35.10 -33.74 -21.65
CA MET A 637 -34.57 -35.02 -22.15
C MET A 637 -33.30 -34.89 -23.00
N ARG A 638 -32.94 -33.69 -23.44
CA ARG A 638 -31.69 -33.43 -24.18
C ARG A 638 -30.46 -33.47 -23.28
N HIS A 639 -30.64 -33.36 -21.96
CA HIS A 639 -29.56 -33.39 -20.99
C HIS A 639 -29.41 -34.80 -20.40
N LEU A 640 -28.18 -35.31 -20.35
CA LEU A 640 -27.89 -36.70 -19.96
C LEU A 640 -28.42 -37.04 -18.55
N PHE A 641 -28.14 -36.20 -17.56
CA PHE A 641 -28.49 -36.47 -16.16
C PHE A 641 -30.00 -36.38 -15.85
N PRO A 642 -30.74 -35.36 -16.32
CA PRO A 642 -32.15 -35.24 -15.96
C PRO A 642 -33.10 -36.07 -16.87
N ARG A 643 -32.61 -36.65 -17.97
CA ARG A 643 -33.41 -37.35 -18.99
C ARG A 643 -34.40 -38.37 -18.42
N ASP A 644 -33.92 -39.32 -17.62
CA ASP A 644 -34.77 -40.41 -17.14
C ASP A 644 -35.79 -39.92 -16.10
N HIS A 645 -35.43 -38.93 -15.30
CA HIS A 645 -36.35 -38.33 -14.34
C HIS A 645 -37.49 -37.58 -15.06
N CYS A 646 -37.16 -36.74 -16.05
CA CYS A 646 -38.15 -36.00 -16.83
C CYS A 646 -39.01 -36.92 -17.73
N ARG A 647 -38.45 -38.00 -18.28
CA ARG A 647 -39.21 -38.97 -19.09
C ARG A 647 -40.39 -39.58 -18.31
N ARG A 648 -40.21 -39.88 -17.02
CA ARG A 648 -41.29 -40.42 -16.17
C ARG A 648 -42.47 -39.47 -16.09
N TYR A 649 -42.23 -38.16 -16.04
CA TYR A 649 -43.26 -37.12 -15.97
C TYR A 649 -43.87 -36.73 -17.32
N LEU A 650 -43.35 -37.23 -18.45
CA LEU A 650 -44.08 -37.18 -19.73
C LEU A 650 -45.20 -38.22 -19.81
N GLN A 651 -45.08 -39.31 -19.03
CA GLN A 651 -46.01 -40.44 -19.02
C GLN A 651 -46.87 -40.49 -17.75
N SER A 652 -46.57 -39.64 -16.77
CA SER A 652 -47.23 -39.58 -15.47
C SER A 652 -47.75 -38.18 -15.20
N PRO A 653 -48.80 -38.01 -14.36
CA PRO A 653 -49.26 -36.69 -13.96
C PRO A 653 -48.13 -35.84 -13.35
N LEU A 654 -48.04 -34.58 -13.75
CA LEU A 654 -47.10 -33.63 -13.15
C LEU A 654 -47.48 -33.36 -11.69
N PRO A 655 -46.50 -33.17 -10.78
CA PRO A 655 -46.81 -32.71 -9.44
C PRO A 655 -47.23 -31.23 -9.45
N ARG A 656 -47.86 -30.74 -8.38
CA ARG A 656 -48.14 -29.31 -8.25
C ARG A 656 -46.83 -28.50 -8.14
N PRO A 657 -46.78 -27.26 -8.65
CA PRO A 657 -45.63 -26.38 -8.46
C PRO A 657 -45.24 -26.23 -6.98
N GLY A 658 -43.94 -26.28 -6.69
CA GLY A 658 -43.34 -26.26 -5.35
C GLY A 658 -43.14 -27.65 -4.71
N PHE A 659 -43.56 -28.73 -5.36
CA PHE A 659 -43.44 -30.10 -4.85
C PHE A 659 -41.98 -30.48 -4.53
N PHE A 660 -41.03 -30.09 -5.37
CA PHE A 660 -39.61 -30.41 -5.24
C PHE A 660 -38.81 -29.36 -4.46
N LYS A 661 -39.47 -28.50 -3.68
CA LYS A 661 -38.78 -27.49 -2.85
C LYS A 661 -37.67 -28.11 -2.01
N LYS A 662 -37.96 -29.21 -1.32
CA LYS A 662 -36.98 -29.86 -0.43
C LYS A 662 -35.80 -30.42 -1.21
N ASP A 663 -36.05 -31.12 -2.32
CA ASP A 663 -35.00 -31.67 -3.17
C ASP A 663 -34.09 -30.57 -3.70
N ILE A 664 -34.66 -29.51 -4.29
CA ILE A 664 -33.90 -28.40 -4.85
C ILE A 664 -33.03 -27.71 -3.79
N LEU A 665 -33.55 -27.47 -2.59
CA LEU A 665 -32.82 -26.73 -1.56
C LEU A 665 -31.76 -27.60 -0.85
N LEU A 666 -32.01 -28.90 -0.67
CA LEU A 666 -31.12 -29.81 0.08
C LEU A 666 -30.03 -30.48 -0.76
N ILE A 667 -30.13 -30.52 -2.10
CA ILE A 667 -29.09 -31.12 -2.96
C ILE A 667 -27.79 -30.32 -2.88
N VAL A 668 -26.69 -30.96 -2.46
CA VAL A 668 -25.35 -30.35 -2.34
C VAL A 668 -24.61 -30.29 -3.70
#